data_AF-A0AAD5ZXY4-F1
#
_entry.id   AF-A0AAD5ZXY4-F1
#
_cell.length_a   1.000
_cell.length_b   1.000
_cell.length_c   1.000
_cell.angle_alpha   90.00
_cell.angle_beta   90.00
_cell.angle_gamma   90.00
#
_symmetry.space_group_name_H-M   'P 1'
#
loop_
_entity.id
_entity.type
_entity.pdbx_description
1 polymer ?
#
loop_
_entity_poly.entity_id
_entity_poly.type
_entity_poly.pdbx_seq_one_letter_code
_entity_poly.pdbx_strand_id
1 'polypeptide(L)'
;MPGIRPPATKQTATLSVAVKCRPLTEAERRRSRHIIQVIDNKNVVVLDPDLSKDYLEIIQNRTKERRYSFDHVYAPGCSNADVYRNISSTIAGVIQGLNATVFAYGSTGSGKTYTMVGTSKDPGLMVLSLNTIFDHIKKDKGSDAFEVSCSYLEVYNEVIYDLLEKSSGHLELREDPQHGIVVAGLRSIKVHSADRILELLNLGNSRRKTESTEANATSSRSHAVLEITVKRKQKNQYGSQVLRGKLALVDLAGSERASETNSGGQKLRDGANINKSLLALANCINALGKQHKKGLAYVPYRNSKLTRILKDGLSGNSQTVMVATISPADDQYHHTINTLKYADRAKEIKTHVHKNIGTVDTHVDDYKTMIGDLQVEVSRLKKELAEKELQLRIKPSEIEKTEDDELSWLNILSRETSENVQERINLQKALFELEETNIRNRIELQHLDEAIAKQHGSAIIEALISRRQIILDNIRDNDEAGAGYKKDIEINENRRAQLQDMIQEAISNNGNKTYLHILSQYRLLGMSNAELQIEMAMRDQVIHNQREALRNLWNMLFSLGLNQKQIAELASKQGLNVEGGHKLPPGGHGVPENGPNVHASTACFVEHHHSSYFMLSTPEKVVNNNQNPPKTPLRYGAMMMSRPF
;
A
#
# COMPACT_ATOMS: atom_id res chain seq x y z
N MET A 1 -6.65 -15.22 -23.72
CA MET A 1 -6.79 -14.22 -22.64
C MET A 1 -6.47 -12.82 -23.17
N PRO A 2 -7.44 -12.02 -23.65
CA PRO A 2 -7.23 -10.60 -23.80
C PRO A 2 -7.63 -9.92 -22.49
N GLY A 3 -6.64 -9.51 -21.70
CA GLY A 3 -6.85 -8.65 -20.53
C GLY A 3 -7.48 -7.32 -20.95
N ILE A 4 -8.10 -6.64 -19.97
CA ILE A 4 -8.60 -5.28 -20.10
C ILE A 4 -7.47 -4.42 -20.69
N ARG A 5 -7.60 -4.05 -21.97
CA ARG A 5 -6.59 -3.20 -22.61
C ARG A 5 -6.64 -1.83 -21.92
N PRO A 6 -5.50 -1.31 -21.42
CA PRO A 6 -5.47 0.04 -20.89
C PRO A 6 -5.90 1.01 -22.01
N PRO A 7 -6.77 2.00 -21.74
CA PRO A 7 -7.20 2.96 -22.75
C PRO A 7 -6.01 3.74 -23.31
N ALA A 8 -6.10 4.08 -24.60
CA ALA A 8 -5.00 4.61 -25.41
C ALA A 8 -4.50 6.02 -25.02
N THR A 9 -5.13 6.70 -24.07
CA THR A 9 -4.78 8.07 -23.67
C THR A 9 -4.94 8.26 -22.15
N LYS A 10 -3.83 8.20 -21.40
CA LYS A 10 -3.81 8.60 -19.99
C LYS A 10 -3.80 10.13 -19.93
N GLN A 11 -4.91 10.75 -19.52
CA GLN A 11 -4.95 12.20 -19.34
C GLN A 11 -4.35 12.54 -17.97
N THR A 12 -3.25 13.29 -17.98
CA THR A 12 -2.66 13.79 -16.73
C THR A 12 -3.51 14.94 -16.21
N ALA A 13 -4.06 14.81 -15.01
CA ALA A 13 -4.83 15.85 -14.34
C ALA A 13 -4.07 16.34 -13.10
N THR A 14 -3.87 17.65 -12.99
CA THR A 14 -3.32 18.24 -11.78
C THR A 14 -4.39 18.33 -10.70
N LEU A 15 -4.04 18.05 -9.46
CA LEU A 15 -4.93 18.17 -8.31
C LEU A 15 -5.38 19.63 -8.17
N SER A 16 -6.69 19.86 -8.16
CA SER A 16 -7.25 21.20 -8.01
C SER A 16 -7.40 21.57 -6.54
N VAL A 17 -7.00 22.79 -6.19
CA VAL A 17 -6.99 23.29 -4.82
C VAL A 17 -7.90 24.51 -4.69
N ALA A 18 -8.91 24.37 -3.85
CA ALA A 18 -9.82 25.43 -3.45
C ALA A 18 -9.56 25.83 -1.99
N VAL A 19 -9.46 27.12 -1.70
CA VAL A 19 -9.37 27.64 -0.33
C VAL A 19 -10.69 28.27 0.08
N LYS A 20 -11.28 27.81 1.18
CA LYS A 20 -12.48 28.41 1.78
C LYS A 20 -12.15 29.04 3.12
N CYS A 21 -12.28 30.36 3.20
CA CYS A 21 -12.23 31.07 4.47
C CYS A 21 -13.63 31.12 5.08
N ARG A 22 -13.77 30.71 6.35
CA ARG A 22 -15.05 30.85 7.08
C ARG A 22 -15.18 32.25 7.68
N PRO A 23 -16.39 32.71 8.02
CA PRO A 23 -16.54 33.92 8.83
C PRO A 23 -16.03 33.72 10.26
N LEU A 24 -15.65 34.82 10.90
CA LEU A 24 -15.44 34.87 12.35
C LEU A 24 -16.75 34.51 13.05
N THR A 25 -16.66 33.57 14.00
CA THR A 25 -17.76 33.24 14.90
C THR A 25 -18.06 34.40 15.84
N GLU A 26 -19.25 34.42 16.46
CA GLU A 26 -19.62 35.49 17.39
C GLU A 26 -18.65 35.62 18.57
N ALA A 27 -18.13 34.49 19.07
CA ALA A 27 -17.14 34.47 20.14
C ALA A 27 -15.80 35.07 19.69
N GLU A 28 -15.35 34.76 18.47
CA GLU A 28 -14.09 35.26 17.92
C GLU A 28 -14.17 36.74 17.54
N ARG A 29 -15.31 37.24 17.05
CA ARG A 29 -15.48 38.68 16.74
C ARG A 29 -15.20 39.58 17.93
N ARG A 30 -15.37 39.08 19.16
CA ARG A 30 -15.10 39.82 20.40
C ARG A 30 -13.67 39.68 20.90
N ARG A 31 -12.93 38.66 20.47
CA ARG A 31 -11.65 38.25 21.08
C ARG A 31 -10.46 38.24 20.11
N SER A 32 -10.73 38.11 18.82
CA SER A 32 -9.74 37.81 17.79
C SER A 32 -9.77 38.86 16.68
N ARG A 33 -8.59 39.15 16.13
CA ARG A 33 -8.45 40.02 14.95
C ARG A 33 -8.62 39.21 13.66
N HIS A 34 -9.10 39.87 12.62
CA HIS A 34 -9.25 39.27 11.28
C HIS A 34 -7.91 39.33 10.52
N ILE A 35 -7.27 38.17 10.31
CA ILE A 35 -5.92 38.07 9.71
C ILE A 35 -5.91 37.66 8.24
N ILE A 36 -7.07 37.41 7.61
CA ILE A 36 -7.15 36.96 6.21
C ILE A 36 -7.70 38.08 5.33
N GLN A 37 -7.13 38.27 4.15
CA GLN A 37 -7.67 39.12 3.11
C GLN A 37 -7.77 38.33 1.82
N VAL A 38 -8.99 38.19 1.29
CA VAL A 38 -9.21 37.60 -0.03
C VAL A 38 -9.19 38.73 -1.05
N ILE A 39 -8.17 38.74 -1.90
CA ILE A 39 -7.97 39.82 -2.88
C ILE A 39 -8.85 39.59 -4.10
N ASP A 40 -8.90 38.35 -4.59
CA ASP A 40 -9.72 37.93 -5.71
C ASP A 40 -10.07 36.43 -5.61
N ASN A 41 -10.60 35.85 -6.69
CA ASN A 41 -11.00 34.44 -6.74
C ASN A 41 -9.83 33.43 -6.76
N LYS A 42 -8.58 33.87 -6.71
CA LYS A 42 -7.37 33.02 -6.74
C LYS A 42 -6.36 33.37 -5.65
N ASN A 43 -6.37 34.61 -5.16
CA ASN A 43 -5.32 35.15 -4.31
C ASN A 43 -5.82 35.45 -2.90
N VAL A 44 -5.08 34.96 -1.91
CA VAL A 44 -5.33 35.19 -0.48
C VAL A 44 -4.07 35.70 0.21
N VAL A 45 -4.24 36.68 1.10
CA VAL A 45 -3.17 37.25 1.91
C VAL A 45 -3.44 36.93 3.38
N VAL A 46 -2.40 36.48 4.07
CA VAL A 46 -2.40 36.26 5.52
C VAL A 46 -1.52 37.32 6.17
N LEU A 47 -2.07 38.04 7.13
CA LEU A 47 -1.38 39.05 7.92
C LEU A 47 -0.83 38.42 9.19
N ASP A 48 0.45 38.66 9.50
CA ASP A 48 1.04 38.24 10.77
C ASP A 48 0.44 39.05 11.93
N PRO A 49 -0.16 38.41 12.95
CA PRO A 49 -0.76 39.12 14.08
C PRO A 49 0.27 39.70 15.07
N ASP A 50 1.55 39.29 14.97
CA ASP A 50 2.61 39.74 15.88
C ASP A 50 3.13 41.14 15.53
N LEU A 51 2.61 42.15 16.23
CA LEU A 51 3.00 43.55 16.10
C LEU A 51 4.38 43.88 16.70
N SER A 52 5.02 42.95 17.44
CA SER A 52 6.35 43.19 18.01
C SER A 52 7.48 43.03 16.98
N LYS A 53 7.16 42.46 15.81
CA LYS A 53 8.08 42.19 14.69
C LYS A 53 8.20 43.34 13.69
N ASP A 54 7.71 44.54 14.02
CA ASP A 54 7.78 45.72 13.15
C ASP A 54 9.22 46.06 12.70
N TYR A 55 10.22 45.73 13.51
CA TYR A 55 11.63 45.89 13.17
C TYR A 55 12.11 44.96 12.01
N LEU A 56 11.42 43.85 11.73
CA LEU A 56 11.78 42.92 10.65
C LEU A 56 11.46 43.47 9.25
N GLU A 57 10.46 44.36 9.13
CA GLU A 57 10.17 45.06 7.88
C GLU A 57 11.34 45.99 7.49
N ILE A 58 11.98 46.60 8.51
CA ILE A 58 13.07 47.57 8.34
C ILE A 58 14.41 46.89 8.04
N ILE A 59 14.69 45.72 8.64
CA ILE A 59 16.02 45.09 8.58
C ILE A 59 16.12 43.97 7.53
N GLN A 60 15.05 43.21 7.28
CA GLN A 60 15.10 41.99 6.43
C GLN A 60 14.32 42.10 5.12
N ASN A 61 13.70 43.25 4.83
CA ASN A 61 12.85 43.44 3.64
C ASN A 61 11.77 42.35 3.51
N ARG A 62 11.30 41.83 4.66
CA ARG A 62 10.27 40.79 4.75
C ARG A 62 8.94 41.45 5.09
N THR A 63 7.98 41.37 4.16
CA THR A 63 6.62 41.87 4.37
C THR A 63 5.89 41.03 5.43
N LYS A 64 5.14 41.67 6.34
CA LYS A 64 4.20 40.99 7.27
C LYS A 64 3.09 40.22 6.55
N GLU A 65 2.90 40.50 5.28
CA GLU A 65 1.95 39.84 4.40
C GLU A 65 2.54 38.56 3.79
N ARG A 66 1.78 37.46 3.88
CA ARG A 66 2.06 36.24 3.13
C ARG A 66 0.98 36.03 2.08
N ARG A 67 1.37 36.05 0.81
CA ARG A 67 0.47 35.90 -0.33
C ARG A 67 0.51 34.46 -0.84
N TYR A 68 -0.66 33.89 -1.10
CA TYR A 68 -0.83 32.56 -1.67
C TYR A 68 -1.79 32.62 -2.86
N SER A 69 -1.57 31.77 -3.86
CA SER A 69 -2.38 31.70 -5.07
C SER A 69 -2.86 30.28 -5.32
N PHE A 70 -4.15 30.10 -5.56
CA PHE A 70 -4.82 28.81 -5.73
C PHE A 70 -5.77 28.84 -6.93
N ASP A 71 -6.35 27.69 -7.29
CA ASP A 71 -7.30 27.63 -8.41
C ASP A 71 -8.58 28.43 -8.08
N HIS A 72 -9.04 28.31 -6.83
CA HIS A 72 -10.19 29.03 -6.31
C HIS A 72 -9.99 29.47 -4.86
N VAL A 73 -10.37 30.70 -4.53
CA VAL A 73 -10.41 31.25 -3.17
C VAL A 73 -11.81 31.80 -2.91
N TYR A 74 -12.40 31.37 -1.80
CA TYR A 74 -13.73 31.76 -1.36
C TYR A 74 -13.65 32.57 -0.08
N ALA A 75 -14.24 33.77 -0.13
CA ALA A 75 -14.32 34.70 0.98
C ALA A 75 -15.31 34.20 2.06
N PRO A 76 -15.26 34.75 3.28
CA PRO A 76 -16.18 34.42 4.37
C PRO A 76 -17.68 34.46 4.05
N GLY A 77 -18.11 35.25 3.07
CA GLY A 77 -19.51 35.34 2.65
C GLY A 77 -19.96 34.24 1.67
N CYS A 78 -19.05 33.40 1.17
CA CYS A 78 -19.37 32.37 0.19
C CYS A 78 -20.02 31.13 0.82
N SER A 79 -21.13 30.71 0.22
CA SER A 79 -21.89 29.51 0.56
C SER A 79 -21.19 28.21 0.11
N ASN A 80 -21.69 27.05 0.55
CA ASN A 80 -21.26 25.76 0.01
C ASN A 80 -21.66 25.59 -1.46
N ALA A 81 -22.77 26.19 -1.89
CA ALA A 81 -23.18 26.19 -3.29
C ALA A 81 -22.16 26.91 -4.19
N ASP A 82 -21.55 28.00 -3.71
CA ASP A 82 -20.50 28.72 -4.45
C ASP A 82 -19.26 27.84 -4.67
N VAL A 83 -18.87 27.09 -3.65
CA VAL A 83 -17.77 26.12 -3.74
C VAL A 83 -18.11 24.98 -4.69
N TYR A 84 -19.35 24.48 -4.60
CA TYR A 84 -19.82 23.36 -5.40
C TYR A 84 -19.85 23.66 -6.90
N ARG A 85 -20.15 24.90 -7.31
CA ARG A 85 -20.19 25.29 -8.73
C ARG A 85 -18.92 24.87 -9.49
N ASN A 86 -17.75 25.07 -8.89
CA ASN A 86 -16.47 24.74 -9.52
C ASN A 86 -16.11 23.24 -9.46
N ILE A 87 -16.77 22.47 -8.59
CA ILE A 87 -16.56 21.02 -8.42
C ILE A 87 -17.60 20.19 -9.21
N SER A 88 -18.73 20.80 -9.56
CA SER A 88 -19.88 20.14 -10.20
C SER A 88 -19.54 19.36 -11.48
N SER A 89 -18.59 19.86 -12.28
CA SER A 89 -18.11 19.20 -13.50
C SER A 89 -17.38 17.88 -13.21
N THR A 90 -16.56 17.85 -12.15
CA THR A 90 -15.89 16.63 -11.66
C THR A 90 -16.93 15.59 -11.25
N ILE A 91 -18.00 16.00 -10.57
CA ILE A 91 -19.09 15.11 -10.15
C ILE A 91 -19.85 14.56 -11.36
N ALA A 92 -20.15 15.39 -12.36
CA ALA A 92 -20.77 14.93 -13.60
C ALA A 92 -19.92 13.89 -14.35
N GLY A 93 -18.58 14.02 -14.27
CA GLY A 93 -17.64 13.05 -14.80
C GLY A 93 -17.80 11.64 -14.22
N VAL A 94 -18.21 11.52 -12.96
CA VAL A 94 -18.43 10.23 -12.28
C VAL A 94 -19.50 9.41 -12.99
N ILE A 95 -20.56 10.05 -13.46
CA ILE A 95 -21.66 9.40 -14.20
C ILE A 95 -21.17 8.86 -15.55
N GLN A 96 -20.09 9.43 -16.09
CA GLN A 96 -19.45 9.00 -17.34
C GLN A 96 -18.35 7.94 -17.12
N GLY A 97 -18.24 7.39 -15.91
CA GLY A 97 -17.26 6.35 -15.57
C GLY A 97 -15.90 6.88 -15.12
N LEU A 98 -15.79 8.15 -14.73
CA LEU A 98 -14.56 8.68 -14.13
C LEU A 98 -14.55 8.46 -12.61
N ASN A 99 -13.36 8.40 -12.04
CA ASN A 99 -13.17 8.45 -10.61
C ASN A 99 -12.93 9.89 -10.16
N ALA A 100 -13.48 10.27 -9.02
CA ALA A 100 -13.31 11.57 -8.41
C ALA A 100 -13.07 11.44 -6.91
N THR A 101 -12.22 12.30 -6.36
CA THR A 101 -11.98 12.39 -4.92
C THR A 101 -12.03 13.84 -4.49
N VAL A 102 -12.93 14.18 -3.57
CA VAL A 102 -13.00 15.52 -2.99
C VAL A 102 -12.77 15.38 -1.49
N PHE A 103 -11.77 16.08 -0.96
CA PHE A 103 -11.48 16.03 0.48
C PHE A 103 -11.30 17.42 1.07
N ALA A 104 -11.84 17.62 2.27
CA ALA A 104 -11.64 18.84 3.04
C ALA A 104 -10.47 18.70 4.02
N TYR A 105 -9.60 19.71 4.07
CA TYR A 105 -8.42 19.73 4.93
C TYR A 105 -8.30 21.08 5.68
N GLY A 106 -7.83 21.07 6.92
CA GLY A 106 -7.73 22.27 7.78
C GLY A 106 -7.75 21.94 9.27
N SER A 107 -7.51 22.94 10.12
CA SER A 107 -7.56 22.77 11.59
C SER A 107 -8.98 22.56 12.11
N THR A 108 -9.13 22.08 13.33
CA THR A 108 -10.44 22.00 13.99
C THR A 108 -11.07 23.37 14.08
N GLY A 109 -12.38 23.41 13.81
CA GLY A 109 -13.12 24.67 13.74
C GLY A 109 -12.90 25.47 12.46
N SER A 110 -12.04 25.07 11.52
CA SER A 110 -11.83 25.81 10.25
C SER A 110 -13.01 25.73 9.27
N GLY A 111 -13.93 24.77 9.45
CA GLY A 111 -15.11 24.59 8.61
C GLY A 111 -15.09 23.38 7.67
N LYS A 112 -14.25 22.36 7.92
CA LYS A 112 -14.22 21.10 7.13
C LYS A 112 -15.58 20.41 7.04
N THR A 113 -16.15 20.02 8.18
CA THR A 113 -17.45 19.35 8.26
C THR A 113 -18.58 20.24 7.76
N TYR A 114 -18.51 21.56 7.98
CA TYR A 114 -19.44 22.52 7.37
C TYR A 114 -19.37 22.48 5.84
N THR A 115 -18.19 22.33 5.27
CA THR A 115 -18.03 22.28 3.81
C THR A 115 -18.49 20.94 3.25
N MET A 116 -18.14 19.82 3.90
CA MET A 116 -18.47 18.48 3.40
C MET A 116 -19.93 18.09 3.67
N VAL A 117 -20.40 18.23 4.91
CA VAL A 117 -21.75 17.84 5.35
C VAL A 117 -22.72 19.02 5.24
N GLY A 118 -22.30 20.19 5.71
CA GLY A 118 -23.11 21.41 5.72
C GLY A 118 -24.22 21.42 6.75
N THR A 119 -25.17 22.31 6.54
CA THR A 119 -26.33 22.52 7.40
C THR A 119 -27.61 22.40 6.57
N SER A 120 -28.76 22.36 7.24
CA SER A 120 -30.06 22.35 6.54
C SER A 120 -30.29 23.59 5.67
N LYS A 121 -29.67 24.73 6.00
CA LYS A 121 -29.79 25.99 5.25
C LYS A 121 -28.73 26.13 4.15
N ASP A 122 -27.52 25.61 4.37
CA ASP A 122 -26.42 25.61 3.41
C ASP A 122 -25.85 24.18 3.29
N PRO A 123 -26.44 23.33 2.42
CA PRO A 123 -26.06 21.93 2.30
C PRO A 123 -24.62 21.78 1.83
N GLY A 124 -23.90 20.80 2.37
CA GLY A 124 -22.49 20.57 2.05
C GLY A 124 -22.28 19.88 0.71
N LEU A 125 -21.01 19.74 0.34
CA LEU A 125 -20.58 19.11 -0.92
C LEU A 125 -21.08 17.67 -1.06
N MET A 126 -21.24 16.92 0.03
CA MET A 126 -21.78 15.56 -0.01
C MET A 126 -23.23 15.56 -0.52
N VAL A 127 -24.10 16.38 0.07
CA VAL A 127 -25.52 16.47 -0.32
C VAL A 127 -25.67 17.04 -1.72
N LEU A 128 -24.94 18.11 -2.04
CA LEU A 128 -24.97 18.74 -3.38
C LEU A 128 -24.50 17.79 -4.49
N SER A 129 -23.47 16.98 -4.21
CA SER A 129 -22.98 15.96 -5.16
C SER A 129 -24.04 14.90 -5.44
N LEU A 130 -24.73 14.43 -4.41
CA LEU A 130 -25.76 13.42 -4.53
C LEU A 130 -26.97 13.89 -5.32
N ASN A 131 -27.45 15.10 -5.02
CA ASN A 131 -28.52 15.72 -5.79
C ASN A 131 -28.14 15.82 -7.27
N THR A 132 -26.93 16.28 -7.57
CA THR A 132 -26.44 16.40 -8.95
C THR A 132 -26.37 15.04 -9.66
N ILE A 133 -25.91 13.98 -8.98
CA ILE A 133 -25.87 12.63 -9.56
C ILE A 133 -27.28 12.15 -9.93
N PHE A 134 -28.23 12.22 -8.99
CA PHE A 134 -29.60 11.76 -9.27
C PHE A 134 -30.34 12.67 -10.25
N ASP A 135 -30.10 13.97 -10.24
CA ASP A 135 -30.69 14.90 -11.21
C ASP A 135 -30.19 14.63 -12.63
N HIS A 136 -28.91 14.30 -12.79
CA HIS A 136 -28.37 13.88 -14.09
C HIS A 136 -28.96 12.54 -14.53
N ILE A 137 -29.07 11.56 -13.63
CA ILE A 137 -29.70 10.27 -13.94
C ILE A 137 -31.16 10.46 -14.36
N LYS A 138 -31.92 11.33 -13.68
CA LYS A 138 -33.32 11.65 -14.03
C LYS A 138 -33.45 12.39 -15.36
N LYS A 139 -32.49 13.26 -15.69
CA LYS A 139 -32.47 14.04 -16.94
C LYS A 139 -31.96 13.24 -18.13
N ASP A 140 -31.26 12.13 -17.91
CA ASP A 140 -30.79 11.26 -18.99
C ASP A 140 -32.00 10.61 -19.68
N LYS A 141 -32.27 11.04 -20.92
CA LYS A 141 -33.36 10.51 -21.76
C LYS A 141 -32.95 9.20 -22.47
N GLY A 142 -31.76 8.69 -22.19
CA GLY A 142 -31.25 7.45 -22.76
C GLY A 142 -31.97 6.21 -22.21
N SER A 143 -31.78 5.06 -22.88
CA SER A 143 -32.26 3.77 -22.40
C SER A 143 -31.32 3.11 -21.38
N ASP A 144 -30.34 3.86 -20.89
CA ASP A 144 -29.26 3.36 -20.04
C ASP A 144 -29.77 3.00 -18.64
N ALA A 145 -29.26 1.89 -18.11
CA ALA A 145 -29.57 1.46 -16.75
C ALA A 145 -28.51 1.96 -15.77
N PHE A 146 -28.94 2.69 -14.74
CA PHE A 146 -28.07 3.20 -13.68
C PHE A 146 -28.24 2.40 -12.39
N GLU A 147 -27.13 1.99 -11.78
CA GLU A 147 -27.08 1.43 -10.43
C GLU A 147 -26.16 2.32 -9.58
N VAL A 148 -26.70 2.91 -8.51
CA VAL A 148 -25.94 3.71 -7.56
C VAL A 148 -25.82 2.93 -6.25
N SER A 149 -24.61 2.83 -5.73
CA SER A 149 -24.32 2.22 -4.43
C SER A 149 -23.52 3.17 -3.57
N CYS A 150 -23.75 3.13 -2.26
CA CYS A 150 -23.10 3.98 -1.27
C CYS A 150 -22.48 3.12 -0.16
N SER A 151 -21.27 3.47 0.26
CA SER A 151 -20.63 2.99 1.48
C SER A 151 -20.11 4.17 2.29
N TYR A 152 -20.10 4.06 3.62
CA TYR A 152 -19.66 5.13 4.49
C TYR A 152 -18.83 4.58 5.63
N LEU A 153 -17.59 5.02 5.75
CA LEU A 153 -16.65 4.51 6.74
C LEU A 153 -16.01 5.64 7.55
N GLU A 154 -15.55 5.27 8.73
CA GLU A 154 -14.75 6.12 9.61
C GLU A 154 -13.38 5.47 9.85
N VAL A 155 -12.33 6.28 9.75
CA VAL A 155 -10.98 5.91 10.21
C VAL A 155 -10.72 6.66 11.51
N TYR A 156 -10.80 5.94 12.63
CA TYR A 156 -10.52 6.45 13.96
C TYR A 156 -9.38 5.63 14.57
N ASN A 157 -8.33 6.30 15.05
CA ASN A 157 -7.20 5.66 15.71
C ASN A 157 -6.53 4.53 14.88
N GLU A 158 -6.38 4.72 13.55
CA GLU A 158 -5.91 3.69 12.60
C GLU A 158 -6.77 2.40 12.58
N VAL A 159 -8.01 2.47 13.04
CA VAL A 159 -9.02 1.41 12.93
C VAL A 159 -10.15 1.89 12.01
N ILE A 160 -10.69 0.99 11.20
CA ILE A 160 -11.74 1.29 10.23
C ILE A 160 -13.06 0.75 10.78
N TYR A 161 -14.09 1.60 10.79
CA TYR A 161 -15.45 1.28 11.21
C TYR A 161 -16.43 1.55 10.07
N ASP A 162 -17.49 0.76 10.00
CA ASP A 162 -18.59 0.98 9.06
C ASP A 162 -19.63 1.88 9.72
N LEU A 163 -19.83 3.08 9.17
CA LEU A 163 -20.82 4.01 9.70
C LEU A 163 -22.26 3.61 9.35
N LEU A 164 -22.47 2.69 8.41
CA LEU A 164 -23.78 2.20 7.99
C LEU A 164 -24.21 0.94 8.75
N GLU A 165 -23.32 0.29 9.50
CA GLU A 165 -23.63 -0.86 10.37
C GLU A 165 -23.61 -0.48 11.86
N LYS A 166 -24.50 -1.04 12.68
CA LYS A 166 -24.59 -0.66 14.12
C LYS A 166 -23.54 -1.36 14.99
N SER A 167 -23.05 -2.51 14.54
CA SER A 167 -22.11 -3.37 15.26
C SER A 167 -20.98 -3.81 14.34
N SER A 168 -20.34 -2.84 13.68
CA SER A 168 -19.18 -3.15 12.85
C SER A 168 -18.01 -3.55 13.74
N GLY A 169 -17.53 -4.79 13.61
CA GLY A 169 -16.18 -5.13 14.04
C GLY A 169 -15.14 -4.28 13.28
N HIS A 170 -13.89 -4.35 13.71
CA HIS A 170 -12.80 -3.66 13.01
C HIS A 170 -12.65 -4.18 11.58
N LEU A 171 -12.66 -3.29 10.60
CA LEU A 171 -12.50 -3.65 9.19
C LEU A 171 -11.03 -3.64 8.75
N GLU A 172 -10.69 -4.53 7.83
CA GLU A 172 -9.34 -4.69 7.29
C GLU A 172 -9.22 -4.14 5.86
N LEU A 173 -8.05 -3.58 5.55
CA LEU A 173 -7.70 -3.18 4.19
C LEU A 173 -7.05 -4.35 3.45
N ARG A 174 -7.61 -4.69 2.29
CA ARG A 174 -7.07 -5.70 1.38
C ARG A 174 -6.74 -5.06 0.03
N GLU A 175 -5.85 -5.68 -0.71
CA GLU A 175 -5.49 -5.28 -2.08
C GLU A 175 -6.11 -6.31 -3.03
N ASP A 176 -7.08 -5.86 -3.82
CA ASP A 176 -7.72 -6.62 -4.89
C ASP A 176 -6.98 -6.36 -6.21
N PRO A 177 -6.61 -7.40 -6.98
CA PRO A 177 -5.88 -7.23 -8.24
C PRO A 177 -6.61 -6.38 -9.28
N GLN A 178 -7.94 -6.32 -9.24
CA GLN A 178 -8.78 -5.63 -10.23
C GLN A 178 -9.31 -4.29 -9.71
N HIS A 179 -9.57 -4.19 -8.41
CA HIS A 179 -10.21 -3.04 -7.76
C HIS A 179 -9.27 -2.19 -6.92
N GLY A 180 -8.00 -2.58 -6.78
CA GLY A 180 -7.04 -1.87 -5.95
C GLY A 180 -7.31 -2.04 -4.47
N ILE A 181 -7.21 -0.96 -3.69
CA ILE A 181 -7.36 -1.03 -2.24
C ILE A 181 -8.86 -1.08 -1.88
N VAL A 182 -9.27 -2.16 -1.22
CA VAL A 182 -10.66 -2.40 -0.79
C VAL A 182 -10.73 -2.65 0.71
N VAL A 183 -11.82 -2.21 1.34
CA VAL A 183 -12.09 -2.47 2.76
C VAL A 183 -12.96 -3.72 2.85
N ALA A 184 -12.40 -4.82 3.37
CA ALA A 184 -13.11 -6.08 3.49
C ALA A 184 -14.20 -5.97 4.57
N GLY A 185 -15.42 -6.39 4.24
CA GLY A 185 -16.57 -6.32 5.14
C GLY A 185 -17.30 -4.97 5.15
N LEU A 186 -16.86 -3.97 4.37
CA LEU A 186 -17.56 -2.69 4.26
C LEU A 186 -18.89 -2.86 3.52
N ARG A 187 -19.99 -2.42 4.14
CA ARG A 187 -21.33 -2.54 3.57
C ARG A 187 -21.51 -1.55 2.41
N SER A 188 -21.94 -2.07 1.27
CA SER A 188 -22.34 -1.28 0.10
C SER A 188 -23.85 -1.38 -0.09
N ILE A 189 -24.56 -0.26 0.12
CA ILE A 189 -26.02 -0.20 0.06
C ILE A 189 -26.42 0.38 -1.30
N LYS A 190 -27.28 -0.33 -2.04
CA LYS A 190 -27.89 0.20 -3.28
C LYS A 190 -28.92 1.26 -2.92
N VAL A 191 -28.89 2.36 -3.66
CA VAL A 191 -29.68 3.57 -3.35
C VAL A 191 -30.35 4.08 -4.62
N HIS A 192 -31.63 4.46 -4.48
CA HIS A 192 -32.49 4.83 -5.60
C HIS A 192 -32.92 6.31 -5.58
N SER A 193 -32.59 7.03 -4.50
CA SER A 193 -32.90 8.46 -4.35
C SER A 193 -31.82 9.18 -3.55
N ALA A 194 -31.72 10.50 -3.75
CA ALA A 194 -30.86 11.36 -2.96
C ALA A 194 -31.29 11.38 -1.48
N ASP A 195 -32.59 11.36 -1.20
CA ASP A 195 -33.15 11.35 0.16
C ASP A 195 -32.66 10.16 0.98
N ARG A 196 -32.62 8.96 0.37
CA ARG A 196 -32.15 7.76 1.06
C ARG A 196 -30.68 7.87 1.45
N ILE A 197 -29.85 8.50 0.63
CA ILE A 197 -28.44 8.70 0.98
C ILE A 197 -28.30 9.79 2.04
N LEU A 198 -29.13 10.84 1.99
CA LEU A 198 -29.15 11.86 3.03
C LEU A 198 -29.49 11.24 4.41
N GLU A 199 -30.44 10.31 4.45
CA GLU A 199 -30.75 9.52 5.65
C GLU A 199 -29.54 8.70 6.11
N LEU A 200 -28.87 7.98 5.21
CA LEU A 200 -27.68 7.19 5.53
C LEU A 200 -26.51 8.07 6.01
N LEU A 201 -26.35 9.25 5.42
CA LEU A 201 -25.35 10.23 5.81
C LEU A 201 -25.64 10.79 7.20
N ASN A 202 -26.89 11.14 7.50
CA ASN A 202 -27.32 11.60 8.82
C ASN A 202 -27.16 10.50 9.87
N LEU A 203 -27.51 9.26 9.53
CA LEU A 203 -27.33 8.09 10.40
C LEU A 203 -25.85 7.87 10.72
N GLY A 204 -24.99 7.83 9.69
CA GLY A 204 -23.55 7.66 9.88
C GLY A 204 -22.92 8.81 10.66
N ASN A 205 -23.33 10.05 10.40
CA ASN A 205 -22.89 11.22 11.15
C ASN A 205 -23.36 11.20 12.61
N SER A 206 -24.55 10.66 12.89
CA SER A 206 -25.02 10.47 14.27
C SER A 206 -24.16 9.45 15.00
N ARG A 207 -23.84 8.31 14.36
CA ARG A 207 -22.98 7.27 14.94
C ARG A 207 -21.57 7.78 15.23
N ARG A 208 -21.00 8.51 14.27
CA ARG A 208 -19.72 9.23 14.43
C ARG A 208 -19.73 10.22 15.62
N LYS A 209 -20.89 10.75 16.03
CA LYS A 209 -21.02 11.67 17.17
C LYS A 209 -21.23 10.97 18.52
N THR A 210 -21.91 9.82 18.55
CA THR A 210 -22.42 9.18 19.78
C THR A 210 -21.39 8.38 20.60
N GLU A 211 -20.17 8.16 20.11
CA GLU A 211 -19.17 7.31 20.79
C GLU A 211 -18.32 8.02 21.87
N SER A 212 -18.62 9.27 22.27
CA SER A 212 -17.79 9.98 23.26
C SER A 212 -18.53 10.48 24.49
N THR A 213 -17.92 10.19 25.63
CA THR A 213 -18.17 10.73 26.97
C THR A 213 -17.91 12.25 27.01
N GLU A 214 -18.97 12.99 27.37
CA GLU A 214 -19.10 14.34 27.96
C GLU A 214 -18.20 15.54 27.56
N ALA A 215 -17.20 15.45 26.66
CA ALA A 215 -16.34 16.63 26.41
C ALA A 215 -15.68 16.79 25.01
N ASN A 216 -15.94 15.95 24.01
CA ASN A 216 -15.21 16.05 22.72
C ASN A 216 -16.15 16.06 21.51
N ALA A 217 -15.95 17.01 20.58
CA ALA A 217 -16.55 16.94 19.25
C ALA A 217 -15.81 15.87 18.41
N THR A 218 -16.31 14.63 18.38
CA THR A 218 -15.67 13.47 17.71
C THR A 218 -15.26 13.73 16.25
N SER A 219 -15.95 14.63 15.53
CA SER A 219 -15.61 14.99 14.14
C SER A 219 -14.21 15.60 13.96
N SER A 220 -13.57 16.11 15.01
CA SER A 220 -12.17 16.59 14.93
C SER A 220 -11.14 15.47 14.98
N ARG A 221 -11.54 14.26 15.39
CA ARG A 221 -10.63 13.18 15.77
C ARG A 221 -10.71 11.94 14.88
N SER A 222 -11.56 11.93 13.88
CA SER A 222 -11.67 10.83 12.94
C SER A 222 -11.80 11.33 11.52
N HIS A 223 -11.47 10.49 10.55
CA HIS A 223 -11.68 10.78 9.12
C HIS A 223 -12.92 10.04 8.65
N ALA A 224 -13.84 10.73 7.99
CA ALA A 224 -15.00 10.08 7.38
C ALA A 224 -14.84 10.05 5.86
N VAL A 225 -15.09 8.89 5.25
CA VAL A 225 -14.99 8.66 3.80
C VAL A 225 -16.33 8.12 3.32
N LEU A 226 -17.08 8.95 2.60
CA LEU A 226 -18.29 8.57 1.89
C LEU A 226 -17.90 8.17 0.47
N GLU A 227 -18.17 6.92 0.08
CA GLU A 227 -17.88 6.41 -1.25
C GLU A 227 -19.18 6.11 -1.98
N ILE A 228 -19.34 6.69 -3.16
CA ILE A 228 -20.48 6.50 -4.05
C ILE A 228 -19.97 5.88 -5.34
N THR A 229 -20.50 4.71 -5.69
CA THR A 229 -20.21 4.05 -6.96
C THR A 229 -21.43 4.18 -7.88
N VAL A 230 -21.21 4.69 -9.09
CA VAL A 230 -22.24 4.78 -10.14
C VAL A 230 -21.85 3.80 -11.25
N LYS A 231 -22.72 2.82 -11.52
CA LYS A 231 -22.60 1.95 -12.68
C LYS A 231 -23.64 2.36 -13.71
N ARG A 232 -23.21 2.56 -14.95
CA ARG A 232 -24.07 2.87 -16.09
C ARG A 232 -23.92 1.76 -17.12
N LYS A 233 -25.02 1.08 -17.46
CA LYS A 233 -25.07 0.06 -18.51
C LYS A 233 -25.77 0.63 -19.72
N GLN A 234 -25.09 0.66 -20.87
CA GLN A 234 -25.69 1.13 -22.12
C GLN A 234 -26.49 0.01 -22.78
N LYS A 235 -27.74 0.28 -23.19
CA LYS A 235 -28.62 -0.75 -23.76
C LYS A 235 -28.48 -0.96 -25.27
N ASN A 236 -27.79 -0.08 -25.99
CA ASN A 236 -27.76 -0.10 -27.46
C ASN A 236 -26.33 -0.15 -28.01
N GLN A 237 -25.81 -1.37 -28.23
CA GLN A 237 -24.85 -1.83 -29.26
C GLN A 237 -24.30 -3.19 -28.81
N TYR A 238 -23.88 -4.04 -29.75
CA TYR A 238 -23.54 -5.48 -29.61
C TYR A 238 -22.35 -5.81 -28.67
N GLY A 239 -22.40 -5.35 -27.43
CA GLY A 239 -21.50 -5.63 -26.32
C GLY A 239 -21.90 -4.74 -25.15
N SER A 240 -22.35 -5.32 -24.04
CA SER A 240 -22.90 -4.55 -22.90
C SER A 240 -21.79 -3.79 -22.18
N GLN A 241 -21.39 -2.63 -22.71
CA GLN A 241 -20.41 -1.76 -22.08
C GLN A 241 -20.97 -1.20 -20.76
N VAL A 242 -20.25 -1.44 -19.67
CA VAL A 242 -20.57 -0.95 -18.33
C VAL A 242 -19.52 0.06 -17.90
N LEU A 243 -19.95 1.30 -17.77
CA LEU A 243 -19.15 2.37 -17.21
C LEU A 243 -19.26 2.32 -15.68
N ARG A 244 -18.14 2.48 -14.98
CA ARG A 244 -18.11 2.54 -13.52
C ARG A 244 -17.40 3.80 -13.05
N GLY A 245 -18.15 4.70 -12.42
CA GLY A 245 -17.57 5.84 -11.73
C GLY A 245 -17.52 5.62 -10.23
N LYS A 246 -16.50 6.17 -9.59
CA LYS A 246 -16.35 6.17 -8.13
C LYS A 246 -16.13 7.59 -7.65
N LEU A 247 -16.95 8.05 -6.72
CA LEU A 247 -16.81 9.32 -6.05
C LEU A 247 -16.47 9.08 -4.57
N ALA A 248 -15.32 9.57 -4.13
CA ALA A 248 -14.93 9.57 -2.72
C ALA A 248 -15.04 11.01 -2.17
N LEU A 249 -15.87 11.21 -1.16
CA LEU A 249 -16.08 12.49 -0.46
C LEU A 249 -15.56 12.34 0.96
N VAL A 250 -14.50 13.07 1.31
CA VAL A 250 -13.72 12.83 2.53
C VAL A 250 -13.69 14.04 3.45
N ASP A 251 -14.13 13.85 4.69
CA ASP A 251 -14.03 14.83 5.77
C ASP A 251 -12.91 14.41 6.72
N LEU A 252 -11.75 15.04 6.58
CA LEU A 252 -10.57 14.72 7.38
C LEU A 252 -10.67 15.28 8.80
N ALA A 253 -9.95 14.65 9.72
CA ALA A 253 -9.74 15.14 11.08
C ALA A 253 -9.00 16.49 11.10
N GLY A 254 -8.98 17.15 12.27
CA GLY A 254 -8.25 18.40 12.48
C GLY A 254 -6.74 18.25 12.29
N SER A 255 -6.11 19.20 11.58
CA SER A 255 -4.66 19.21 11.34
C SER A 255 -3.80 19.81 12.45
N GLU A 256 -4.41 20.19 13.57
CA GLU A 256 -3.72 20.69 14.77
C GLU A 256 -2.97 19.60 15.53
N ARG A 257 -1.92 19.99 16.29
CA ARG A 257 -1.08 19.02 16.99
C ARG A 257 -1.73 18.61 18.30
N ALA A 258 -1.63 17.32 18.65
CA ALA A 258 -2.12 16.80 19.92
C ALA A 258 -1.49 17.47 21.14
N SER A 259 -0.27 18.01 21.01
CA SER A 259 0.42 18.76 22.06
C SER A 259 -0.27 20.08 22.42
N GLU A 260 -1.09 20.64 21.52
CA GLU A 260 -1.82 21.89 21.74
C GLU A 260 -3.16 21.65 22.44
N THR A 261 -3.65 20.40 22.45
CA THR A 261 -4.81 20.01 23.23
C THR A 261 -4.34 19.61 24.64
N ASN A 262 -4.61 20.45 25.66
CA ASN A 262 -4.31 20.20 27.09
C ASN A 262 -5.07 18.97 27.65
N SER A 263 -4.76 17.78 27.15
CA SER A 263 -5.53 16.56 27.39
C SER A 263 -4.60 15.40 27.71
N GLY A 264 -4.18 15.26 28.97
CA GLY A 264 -3.29 14.17 29.41
C GLY A 264 -3.90 12.76 29.26
N GLY A 265 -3.04 11.73 29.21
CA GLY A 265 -3.42 10.31 29.26
C GLY A 265 -3.81 9.68 27.92
N GLN A 266 -4.89 8.88 27.89
CA GLN A 266 -5.37 8.18 26.68
C GLN A 266 -5.70 9.13 25.52
N LYS A 267 -6.11 10.38 25.85
CA LYS A 267 -6.33 11.46 24.88
C LYS A 267 -5.06 11.89 24.14
N LEU A 268 -3.87 11.81 24.75
CA LEU A 268 -2.59 12.05 24.07
C LEU A 268 -2.27 10.92 23.08
N ARG A 269 -2.57 9.65 23.43
CA ARG A 269 -2.38 8.49 22.54
C ARG A 269 -3.33 8.57 21.33
N ASP A 270 -4.58 8.92 21.56
CA ASP A 270 -5.56 9.14 20.49
C ASP A 270 -5.13 10.31 19.59
N GLY A 271 -4.72 11.43 20.19
CA GLY A 271 -4.18 12.58 19.47
C GLY A 271 -2.93 12.25 18.63
N ALA A 272 -2.04 11.40 19.13
CA ALA A 272 -0.85 10.96 18.41
C ALA A 272 -1.20 10.13 17.16
N ASN A 273 -2.18 9.24 17.25
CA ASN A 273 -2.61 8.41 16.13
C ASN A 273 -3.44 9.19 15.09
N ILE A 274 -4.22 10.18 15.50
CA ILE A 274 -4.88 11.12 14.57
C ILE A 274 -3.82 11.89 13.78
N ASN A 275 -2.82 12.41 14.48
CA ASN A 275 -1.69 13.09 13.85
C ASN A 275 -0.86 12.16 12.98
N LYS A 276 -0.75 10.86 13.29
CA LYS A 276 -0.08 9.87 12.44
C LYS A 276 -0.70 9.83 11.04
N SER A 277 -2.02 9.74 10.95
CA SER A 277 -2.72 9.67 9.66
C SER A 277 -2.56 10.94 8.81
N LEU A 278 -2.66 12.12 9.44
CA LEU A 278 -2.46 13.40 8.75
C LEU A 278 -0.99 13.70 8.43
N LEU A 279 -0.06 13.28 9.28
CA LEU A 279 1.37 13.36 9.01
C LEU A 279 1.76 12.45 7.85
N ALA A 280 1.21 11.23 7.79
CA ALA A 280 1.39 10.32 6.66
C ALA A 280 0.85 10.96 5.37
N LEU A 281 -0.34 11.56 5.41
CA LEU A 281 -0.92 12.29 4.27
C LEU A 281 -0.03 13.46 3.83
N ALA A 282 0.43 14.27 4.78
CA ALA A 282 1.37 15.36 4.54
C ALA A 282 2.68 14.88 3.89
N ASN A 283 3.22 13.75 4.34
CA ASN A 283 4.41 13.13 3.76
C ASN A 283 4.16 12.62 2.34
N CYS A 284 2.98 12.04 2.08
CA CYS A 284 2.58 11.65 0.73
C CYS A 284 2.49 12.86 -0.20
N ILE A 285 1.80 13.94 0.23
CA ILE A 285 1.68 15.20 -0.54
C ILE A 285 3.07 15.79 -0.82
N ASN A 286 3.95 15.85 0.17
CA ASN A 286 5.31 16.38 0.01
C ASN A 286 6.16 15.52 -0.95
N ALA A 287 6.00 14.20 -0.93
CA ALA A 287 6.70 13.30 -1.83
C ALA A 287 6.19 13.43 -3.27
N LEU A 288 4.87 13.60 -3.44
CA LEU A 288 4.21 13.73 -4.74
C LEU A 288 4.45 15.10 -5.40
N GLY A 289 4.42 16.21 -4.64
CA GLY A 289 4.70 17.54 -5.19
C GLY A 289 6.14 17.70 -5.69
N LYS A 290 7.11 17.04 -5.06
CA LYS A 290 8.53 17.09 -5.43
C LYS A 290 8.93 16.30 -6.68
N GLN A 291 7.98 15.71 -7.42
CA GLN A 291 8.24 14.87 -8.60
C GLN A 291 9.00 15.56 -9.76
N HIS A 292 9.31 16.86 -9.65
CA HIS A 292 10.22 17.56 -10.56
C HIS A 292 11.70 17.15 -10.47
N LYS A 293 12.13 16.32 -9.50
CA LYS A 293 13.50 15.79 -9.42
C LYS A 293 13.57 14.34 -9.89
N LYS A 294 14.37 14.07 -10.94
CA LYS A 294 14.46 12.77 -11.64
C LYS A 294 14.60 11.57 -10.69
N GLY A 295 13.54 10.77 -10.60
CA GLY A 295 13.46 9.49 -9.89
C GLY A 295 12.02 9.18 -9.45
N LEU A 296 11.63 7.90 -9.45
CA LEU A 296 10.38 7.44 -8.80
C LEU A 296 10.55 7.58 -7.28
N ALA A 297 10.23 8.76 -6.74
CA ALA A 297 10.23 8.98 -5.30
C ALA A 297 9.26 7.98 -4.63
N TYR A 298 9.76 7.17 -3.69
CA TYR A 298 8.90 6.29 -2.90
C TYR A 298 7.89 7.14 -2.12
N VAL A 299 6.60 6.87 -2.34
CA VAL A 299 5.52 7.54 -1.63
C VAL A 299 5.01 6.61 -0.52
N PRO A 300 5.10 7.01 0.75
CA PRO A 300 4.87 6.13 1.90
C PRO A 300 3.38 5.92 2.22
N TYR A 301 2.59 5.47 1.23
CA TYR A 301 1.15 5.23 1.40
C TYR A 301 0.81 4.25 2.52
N ARG A 302 1.73 3.32 2.82
CA ARG A 302 1.53 2.28 3.85
C ARG A 302 1.62 2.80 5.29
N ASN A 303 2.07 4.03 5.51
CA ASN A 303 2.26 4.58 6.86
C ASN A 303 0.95 4.86 7.61
N SER A 304 -0.19 4.92 6.91
CA SER A 304 -1.53 5.04 7.49
C SER A 304 -2.57 4.32 6.63
N LYS A 305 -3.62 3.78 7.27
CA LYS A 305 -4.79 3.24 6.56
C LYS A 305 -5.48 4.30 5.70
N LEU A 306 -5.52 5.55 6.16
CA LEU A 306 -6.10 6.67 5.39
C LEU A 306 -5.36 6.89 4.07
N THR A 307 -4.02 6.94 4.09
CA THR A 307 -3.22 7.16 2.88
C THR A 307 -3.30 6.00 1.90
N ARG A 308 -3.56 4.78 2.38
CA ARG A 308 -3.88 3.63 1.53
C ARG A 308 -5.25 3.80 0.87
N ILE A 309 -6.29 4.19 1.61
CA ILE A 309 -7.62 4.45 1.06
C ILE A 309 -7.58 5.58 0.02
N LEU A 310 -6.80 6.62 0.26
CA LEU A 310 -6.65 7.78 -0.62
C LEU A 310 -5.61 7.61 -1.73
N LYS A 311 -4.94 6.46 -1.84
CA LYS A 311 -3.88 6.22 -2.82
C LYS A 311 -4.33 6.56 -4.25
N ASP A 312 -5.51 6.10 -4.63
CA ASP A 312 -6.06 6.33 -5.95
C ASP A 312 -6.42 7.80 -6.19
N GLY A 313 -6.84 8.50 -5.14
CA GLY A 313 -7.08 9.95 -5.15
C GLY A 313 -5.79 10.77 -5.32
N LEU A 314 -4.68 10.35 -4.73
CA LEU A 314 -3.46 11.16 -4.70
C LEU A 314 -2.51 10.90 -5.87
N SER A 315 -2.42 9.67 -6.38
CA SER A 315 -1.55 9.38 -7.52
C SER A 315 -2.10 8.33 -8.49
N GLY A 316 -3.35 7.93 -8.34
CA GLY A 316 -3.97 6.90 -9.18
C GLY A 316 -4.91 7.46 -10.23
N ASN A 317 -5.92 6.65 -10.56
CA ASN A 317 -7.01 7.04 -11.45
C ASN A 317 -8.10 7.75 -10.66
N SER A 318 -7.98 9.06 -10.50
CA SER A 318 -9.01 9.89 -9.90
C SER A 318 -8.78 11.37 -10.22
N GLN A 319 -9.84 12.11 -10.53
CA GLN A 319 -9.81 13.57 -10.52
C GLN A 319 -9.96 14.04 -9.08
N THR A 320 -8.94 14.73 -8.58
CA THR A 320 -8.88 15.06 -7.15
C THR A 320 -8.97 16.55 -6.89
N VAL A 321 -9.84 16.91 -5.95
CA VAL A 321 -10.05 18.28 -5.49
C VAL A 321 -9.80 18.33 -3.98
N MET A 322 -8.88 19.20 -3.57
CA MET A 322 -8.65 19.53 -2.17
C MET A 322 -9.37 20.83 -1.83
N VAL A 323 -10.21 20.80 -0.78
CA VAL A 323 -10.83 22.00 -0.22
C VAL A 323 -10.14 22.35 1.11
N ALA A 324 -9.19 23.28 1.04
CA ALA A 324 -8.48 23.81 2.19
C ALA A 324 -9.35 24.82 2.93
N THR A 325 -9.76 24.48 4.15
CA THR A 325 -10.59 25.33 5.00
C THR A 325 -9.72 26.06 6.02
N ILE A 326 -9.89 27.38 6.13
CA ILE A 326 -9.05 28.24 6.98
C ILE A 326 -9.91 29.13 7.90
N SER A 327 -9.34 29.49 9.05
CA SER A 327 -9.94 30.47 9.97
C SER A 327 -9.31 31.85 9.78
N PRO A 328 -10.10 32.93 9.80
CA PRO A 328 -9.59 34.29 9.80
C PRO A 328 -9.16 34.79 11.19
N ALA A 329 -9.29 34.00 12.25
CA ALA A 329 -8.91 34.41 13.60
C ALA A 329 -7.39 34.38 13.80
N ASP A 330 -6.86 35.35 14.55
CA ASP A 330 -5.43 35.54 14.83
C ASP A 330 -4.80 34.42 15.67
N ASP A 331 -5.55 33.88 16.63
CA ASP A 331 -5.16 32.69 17.41
C ASP A 331 -4.94 31.44 16.53
N GLN A 332 -5.57 31.39 15.36
CA GLN A 332 -5.43 30.32 14.37
C GLN A 332 -4.33 30.60 13.32
N TYR A 333 -3.57 31.70 13.43
CA TYR A 333 -2.57 32.12 12.43
C TYR A 333 -1.64 30.99 11.98
N HIS A 334 -1.00 30.30 12.94
CA HIS A 334 -0.07 29.22 12.63
C HIS A 334 -0.73 28.04 11.92
N HIS A 335 -1.97 27.71 12.30
CA HIS A 335 -2.76 26.66 11.65
C HIS A 335 -3.11 27.03 10.22
N THR A 336 -3.62 28.25 10.00
CA THR A 336 -3.96 28.75 8.66
C THR A 336 -2.75 28.76 7.74
N ILE A 337 -1.58 29.24 8.22
CA ILE A 337 -0.34 29.19 7.44
C ILE A 337 0.07 27.76 7.07
N ASN A 338 -0.05 26.82 8.01
CA ASN A 338 0.31 25.43 7.74
C ASN A 338 -0.64 24.81 6.71
N THR A 339 -1.96 25.04 6.85
CA THR A 339 -2.97 24.58 5.89
C THR A 339 -2.68 25.10 4.48
N LEU A 340 -2.39 26.41 4.34
CA LEU A 340 -2.10 27.02 3.04
C LEU A 340 -0.79 26.50 2.43
N LYS A 341 0.26 26.26 3.24
CA LYS A 341 1.50 25.63 2.76
C LYS A 341 1.27 24.21 2.24
N TYR A 342 0.41 23.42 2.89
CA TYR A 342 0.07 22.08 2.41
C TYR A 342 -0.77 22.12 1.14
N ALA A 343 -1.73 23.03 1.08
CA ALA A 343 -2.56 23.26 -0.10
C ALA A 343 -1.70 23.66 -1.31
N ASP A 344 -0.72 24.54 -1.11
CA ASP A 344 0.17 25.00 -2.19
C ASP A 344 1.01 23.86 -2.77
N ARG A 345 1.52 22.98 -1.92
CA ARG A 345 2.23 21.75 -2.35
C ARG A 345 1.31 20.75 -3.04
N ALA A 346 0.07 20.62 -2.59
CA ALA A 346 -0.89 19.69 -3.18
C ALA A 346 -1.22 20.03 -4.63
N LYS A 347 -1.17 21.32 -4.99
CA LYS A 347 -1.40 21.82 -6.36
C LYS A 347 -0.36 21.32 -7.37
N GLU A 348 0.79 20.82 -6.92
CA GLU A 348 1.83 20.25 -7.81
C GLU A 348 1.58 18.76 -8.13
N ILE A 349 0.64 18.12 -7.43
CA ILE A 349 0.36 16.69 -7.57
C ILE A 349 -0.36 16.43 -8.90
N LYS A 350 0.11 15.41 -9.62
CA LYS A 350 -0.48 14.95 -10.88
C LYS A 350 -1.04 13.54 -10.72
N THR A 351 -2.25 13.35 -11.24
CA THR A 351 -3.01 12.09 -11.27
C THR A 351 -3.22 11.65 -12.72
N HIS A 352 -3.50 10.37 -12.94
CA HIS A 352 -3.68 9.79 -14.28
C HIS A 352 -5.10 9.30 -14.48
N VAL A 353 -5.93 10.18 -15.04
CA VAL A 353 -7.36 9.99 -15.15
C VAL A 353 -7.71 9.23 -16.43
N HIS A 354 -8.52 8.19 -16.30
CA HIS A 354 -9.12 7.45 -17.40
C HIS A 354 -10.51 6.93 -17.02
N LYS A 355 -11.37 6.77 -18.03
CA LYS A 355 -12.71 6.20 -17.85
C LYS A 355 -12.61 4.71 -17.52
N ASN A 356 -13.29 4.26 -16.47
CA ASN A 356 -13.39 2.84 -16.18
C ASN A 356 -14.51 2.24 -17.02
N ILE A 357 -14.10 1.51 -18.05
CA ILE A 357 -14.96 0.85 -19.01
C ILE A 357 -14.79 -0.65 -18.81
N GLY A 358 -15.84 -1.34 -18.35
CA GLY A 358 -15.92 -2.79 -18.38
C GLY A 358 -16.77 -3.25 -19.57
N THR A 359 -16.41 -4.36 -20.20
CA THR A 359 -17.32 -5.09 -21.09
C THR A 359 -18.05 -6.14 -20.26
N VAL A 360 -19.37 -6.02 -20.12
CA VAL A 360 -20.21 -7.17 -19.78
C VAL A 360 -20.46 -7.89 -21.11
N ASP A 361 -19.76 -9.01 -21.30
CA ASP A 361 -20.16 -10.19 -22.08
C ASP A 361 -18.93 -11.04 -22.37
N THR A 362 -18.44 -11.67 -21.31
CA THR A 362 -17.66 -12.93 -21.42
C THR A 362 -18.02 -13.84 -20.25
N HIS A 363 -18.15 -13.32 -19.02
CA HIS A 363 -18.36 -14.25 -17.90
C HIS A 363 -19.66 -15.06 -17.96
N VAL A 364 -20.85 -14.53 -18.27
CA VAL A 364 -22.07 -15.36 -18.16
C VAL A 364 -22.34 -16.21 -19.41
N ASP A 365 -22.09 -15.70 -20.61
CA ASP A 365 -22.30 -16.46 -21.84
C ASP A 365 -21.11 -17.35 -22.21
N ASP A 366 -19.87 -17.02 -21.82
CA ASP A 366 -18.77 -18.00 -21.88
C ASP A 366 -18.91 -19.03 -20.77
N TYR A 367 -19.47 -18.73 -19.58
CA TYR A 367 -19.83 -19.80 -18.64
C TYR A 367 -20.97 -20.66 -19.18
N LYS A 368 -21.96 -20.14 -19.91
CA LYS A 368 -23.00 -20.99 -20.52
C LYS A 368 -22.49 -21.79 -21.70
N THR A 369 -21.65 -21.20 -22.55
CA THR A 369 -21.00 -21.88 -23.68
C THR A 369 -19.99 -22.88 -23.16
N MET A 370 -19.18 -22.54 -22.14
CA MET A 370 -18.26 -23.46 -21.48
C MET A 370 -18.99 -24.50 -20.63
N ILE A 371 -20.11 -24.21 -20.00
CA ILE A 371 -20.96 -25.23 -19.34
C ILE A 371 -21.60 -26.12 -20.41
N GLY A 372 -21.99 -25.58 -21.56
CA GLY A 372 -22.48 -26.35 -22.70
C GLY A 372 -21.41 -27.25 -23.30
N ASP A 373 -20.23 -26.71 -23.56
CA ASP A 373 -19.05 -27.41 -24.09
C ASP A 373 -18.54 -28.41 -23.05
N LEU A 374 -18.52 -28.07 -21.76
CA LEU A 374 -18.20 -28.99 -20.67
C LEU A 374 -19.30 -30.04 -20.49
N GLN A 375 -20.57 -29.74 -20.74
CA GLN A 375 -21.65 -30.73 -20.70
C GLN A 375 -21.58 -31.67 -21.89
N VAL A 376 -21.27 -31.16 -23.09
CA VAL A 376 -21.01 -31.95 -24.30
C VAL A 376 -19.75 -32.78 -24.12
N GLU A 377 -18.70 -32.21 -23.55
CA GLU A 377 -17.44 -32.90 -23.25
C GLU A 377 -17.63 -33.92 -22.12
N VAL A 378 -18.42 -33.62 -21.09
CA VAL A 378 -18.80 -34.60 -20.05
C VAL A 378 -19.67 -35.69 -20.64
N SER A 379 -20.57 -35.40 -21.58
CA SER A 379 -21.34 -36.42 -22.30
C SER A 379 -20.46 -37.26 -23.22
N ARG A 380 -19.48 -36.65 -23.90
CA ARG A 380 -18.49 -37.32 -24.76
C ARG A 380 -17.56 -38.19 -23.93
N LEU A 381 -17.01 -37.67 -22.85
CA LEU A 381 -16.15 -38.37 -21.90
C LEU A 381 -16.92 -39.45 -21.15
N LYS A 382 -18.19 -39.25 -20.79
CA LYS A 382 -19.05 -40.32 -20.22
C LYS A 382 -19.33 -41.42 -21.22
N LYS A 383 -19.45 -41.10 -22.51
CA LYS A 383 -19.64 -42.08 -23.57
C LYS A 383 -18.34 -42.84 -23.89
N GLU A 384 -17.21 -42.15 -23.95
CA GLU A 384 -15.87 -42.77 -24.01
C GLU A 384 -15.55 -43.58 -22.75
N LEU A 385 -15.99 -43.14 -21.57
CA LEU A 385 -15.85 -43.86 -20.31
C LEU A 385 -16.74 -45.11 -20.32
N ALA A 386 -17.99 -45.03 -20.78
CA ALA A 386 -18.86 -46.19 -20.94
C ALA A 386 -18.34 -47.18 -21.99
N GLU A 387 -17.76 -46.69 -23.09
CA GLU A 387 -17.11 -47.52 -24.11
C GLU A 387 -15.82 -48.17 -23.58
N LYS A 388 -15.04 -47.45 -22.76
CA LYS A 388 -13.86 -48.00 -22.08
C LYS A 388 -14.22 -48.94 -20.93
N GLU A 389 -15.28 -48.68 -20.17
CA GLU A 389 -15.86 -49.57 -19.15
C GLU A 389 -16.38 -50.86 -19.78
N LEU A 390 -16.97 -50.78 -20.99
CA LEU A 390 -17.38 -51.95 -21.76
C LEU A 390 -16.18 -52.75 -22.28
N GLN A 391 -15.08 -52.07 -22.66
CA GLN A 391 -13.81 -52.71 -23.03
C GLN A 391 -13.09 -53.33 -21.82
N LEU A 392 -13.28 -52.78 -20.62
CA LEU A 392 -12.71 -53.29 -19.36
C LEU A 392 -13.55 -54.42 -18.74
N ARG A 393 -14.80 -54.64 -19.20
CA ARG A 393 -15.68 -55.71 -18.72
C ARG A 393 -15.36 -57.11 -19.26
N ILE A 394 -14.45 -57.27 -20.22
CA ILE A 394 -13.94 -58.59 -20.66
C ILE A 394 -12.60 -58.88 -19.96
N LYS A 395 -12.66 -58.99 -18.64
CA LYS A 395 -11.79 -59.82 -17.77
C LYS A 395 -12.29 -59.63 -16.33
N PRO A 396 -13.09 -60.58 -15.81
CA PRO A 396 -13.57 -60.48 -14.45
C PRO A 396 -12.48 -60.93 -13.48
N SER A 397 -12.17 -60.07 -12.50
CA SER A 397 -12.12 -60.38 -11.05
C SER A 397 -11.11 -59.51 -10.29
N GLU A 398 -11.57 -58.85 -9.19
CA GLU A 398 -10.81 -58.39 -8.00
C GLU A 398 -10.34 -56.91 -7.82
N ILE A 399 -11.07 -55.85 -8.23
CA ILE A 399 -10.58 -54.46 -7.96
C ILE A 399 -11.58 -53.50 -7.26
N GLU A 400 -12.84 -53.86 -7.03
CA GLU A 400 -13.82 -52.89 -6.47
C GLU A 400 -13.71 -52.61 -4.94
N LYS A 401 -12.64 -53.04 -4.25
CA LYS A 401 -12.43 -52.73 -2.82
C LYS A 401 -11.16 -51.95 -2.49
N THR A 402 -10.30 -51.63 -3.45
CA THR A 402 -8.99 -50.97 -3.20
C THR A 402 -8.94 -49.48 -3.56
N GLU A 403 -9.82 -48.96 -4.42
CA GLU A 403 -9.73 -47.56 -4.89
C GLU A 403 -10.08 -46.50 -3.81
N ASP A 404 -10.98 -46.81 -2.88
CA ASP A 404 -11.42 -45.86 -1.83
C ASP A 404 -10.35 -45.70 -0.72
N ASP A 405 -9.59 -46.75 -0.42
CA ASP A 405 -8.46 -46.72 0.52
C ASP A 405 -7.22 -46.02 -0.10
N GLU A 406 -6.98 -46.18 -1.40
CA GLU A 406 -5.84 -45.59 -2.11
C GLU A 406 -5.94 -44.06 -2.24
N LEU A 407 -7.14 -43.54 -2.55
CA LEU A 407 -7.42 -42.09 -2.59
C LEU A 407 -7.36 -41.45 -1.20
N SER A 408 -7.80 -42.18 -0.15
CA SER A 408 -7.69 -41.75 1.24
C SER A 408 -6.23 -41.62 1.69
N TRP A 409 -5.40 -42.63 1.39
CA TRP A 409 -3.98 -42.62 1.71
C TRP A 409 -3.20 -41.48 1.01
N LEU A 410 -3.48 -41.22 -0.27
CA LEU A 410 -2.85 -40.11 -1.02
C LEU A 410 -3.23 -38.73 -0.47
N ASN A 411 -4.46 -38.56 0.00
CA ASN A 411 -4.90 -37.32 0.62
C ASN A 411 -4.24 -37.09 1.98
N ILE A 412 -4.05 -38.15 2.77
CA ILE A 412 -3.31 -38.09 4.04
C ILE A 412 -1.85 -37.69 3.78
N LEU A 413 -1.20 -38.35 2.83
CA LEU A 413 0.21 -38.09 2.49
C LEU A 413 0.42 -36.68 1.91
N SER A 414 -0.51 -36.21 1.07
CA SER A 414 -0.49 -34.84 0.54
C SER A 414 -0.68 -33.79 1.63
N ARG A 415 -1.52 -34.08 2.64
CA ARG A 415 -1.71 -33.20 3.79
C ARG A 415 -0.45 -33.16 4.65
N GLU A 416 0.14 -34.31 4.98
CA GLU A 416 1.37 -34.39 5.78
C GLU A 416 2.56 -33.69 5.10
N THR A 417 2.69 -33.84 3.78
CA THR A 417 3.72 -33.13 3.00
C THR A 417 3.49 -31.62 3.05
N SER A 418 2.23 -31.17 2.92
CA SER A 418 1.89 -29.73 2.96
C SER A 418 2.15 -29.13 4.34
N GLU A 419 1.80 -29.86 5.40
CA GLU A 419 2.07 -29.47 6.79
C GLU A 419 3.57 -29.41 7.07
N ASN A 420 4.35 -30.38 6.59
CA ASN A 420 5.82 -30.39 6.72
C ASN A 420 6.47 -29.17 6.06
N VAL A 421 6.06 -28.81 4.83
CA VAL A 421 6.57 -27.60 4.15
C VAL A 421 6.13 -26.32 4.86
N GLN A 422 4.88 -26.25 5.33
CA GLN A 422 4.39 -25.07 6.05
C GLN A 422 5.13 -24.86 7.39
N GLU A 423 5.41 -25.95 8.10
CA GLU A 423 6.20 -25.95 9.32
C GLU A 423 7.64 -25.48 9.06
N ARG A 424 8.28 -25.99 8.00
CA ARG A 424 9.63 -25.56 7.55
C ARG A 424 9.69 -24.06 7.29
N ILE A 425 8.70 -23.53 6.57
CA ILE A 425 8.59 -22.10 6.27
C ILE A 425 8.49 -21.27 7.57
N ASN A 426 7.69 -21.72 8.52
CA ASN A 426 7.50 -21.02 9.79
C ASN A 426 8.78 -21.02 10.64
N LEU A 427 9.46 -22.16 10.72
CA LEU A 427 10.73 -22.30 11.42
C LEU A 427 11.83 -21.42 10.81
N GLN A 428 11.94 -21.38 9.48
CA GLN A 428 12.92 -20.52 8.78
C GLN A 428 12.64 -19.03 8.99
N LYS A 429 11.37 -18.61 9.00
CA LYS A 429 10.99 -17.22 9.31
C LYS A 429 11.33 -16.83 10.75
N ALA A 430 10.98 -17.69 11.72
CA ALA A 430 11.28 -17.46 13.12
C ALA A 430 12.79 -17.35 13.37
N LEU A 431 13.58 -18.22 12.74
CA LEU A 431 15.04 -18.18 12.80
C LEU A 431 15.59 -16.88 12.20
N PHE A 432 15.09 -16.45 11.04
CA PHE A 432 15.54 -15.22 10.38
C PHE A 432 15.24 -13.96 11.20
N GLU A 433 14.02 -13.84 11.73
CA GLU A 433 13.60 -12.71 12.59
C GLU A 433 14.44 -12.63 13.87
N LEU A 434 14.76 -13.79 14.44
CA LEU A 434 15.60 -13.90 15.63
C LEU A 434 17.06 -13.51 15.31
N GLU A 435 17.62 -13.97 14.20
CA GLU A 435 18.97 -13.59 13.75
C GLU A 435 19.06 -12.08 13.46
N GLU A 436 18.04 -11.48 12.86
CA GLU A 436 17.97 -10.02 12.65
C GLU A 436 17.92 -9.25 13.97
N THR A 437 17.14 -9.74 14.93
CA THR A 437 17.05 -9.16 16.27
C THR A 437 18.40 -9.23 16.99
N ASN A 438 19.12 -10.34 16.87
CA ASN A 438 20.46 -10.48 17.44
C ASN A 438 21.50 -9.58 16.77
N ILE A 439 21.42 -9.34 15.47
CA ILE A 439 22.27 -8.36 14.79
C ILE A 439 22.04 -6.96 15.38
N ARG A 440 20.78 -6.55 15.57
CA ARG A 440 20.46 -5.24 16.18
C ARG A 440 20.95 -5.15 17.62
N ASN A 441 20.75 -6.19 18.42
CA ASN A 441 21.23 -6.26 19.79
C ASN A 441 22.76 -6.14 19.87
N ARG A 442 23.50 -6.77 18.94
CA ARG A 442 24.96 -6.65 18.86
C ARG A 442 25.44 -5.25 18.48
N ILE A 443 24.73 -4.57 17.58
CA ILE A 443 25.01 -3.16 17.23
C ILE A 443 24.73 -2.25 18.44
N GLU A 444 23.61 -2.45 19.14
CA GLU A 444 23.31 -1.70 20.37
C GLU A 444 24.38 -1.93 21.44
N LEU A 445 24.84 -3.18 21.60
CA LEU A 445 25.90 -3.53 22.53
C LEU A 445 27.21 -2.78 22.22
N GLN A 446 27.60 -2.68 20.94
CA GLN A 446 28.78 -1.91 20.53
C GLN A 446 28.65 -0.42 20.88
N HIS A 447 27.48 0.18 20.64
CA HIS A 447 27.24 1.58 20.99
C HIS A 447 27.24 1.81 22.51
N LEU A 448 26.72 0.85 23.29
CA LEU A 448 26.74 0.90 24.75
C LEU A 448 28.18 0.78 25.29
N ASP A 449 28.99 -0.12 24.75
CA ASP A 449 30.40 -0.27 25.10
C ASP A 449 31.20 1.02 24.83
N GLU A 450 30.96 1.66 23.68
CA GLU A 450 31.56 2.96 23.36
C GLU A 450 31.09 4.08 24.29
N ALA A 451 29.80 4.10 24.65
CA ALA A 451 29.23 5.12 25.53
C ALA A 451 29.80 4.98 26.95
N ILE A 452 29.90 3.75 27.47
CA ILE A 452 30.50 3.45 28.78
C ILE A 452 31.98 3.90 28.80
N ALA A 453 32.73 3.68 27.72
CA ALA A 453 34.13 4.10 27.63
C ALA A 453 34.33 5.63 27.59
N LYS A 454 33.33 6.40 27.14
CA LYS A 454 33.42 7.87 26.98
C LYS A 454 32.89 8.66 28.18
N GLN A 455 32.14 8.06 29.10
CA GLN A 455 31.37 8.78 30.12
C GLN A 455 32.07 8.86 31.48
N HIS A 456 31.91 9.99 32.19
CA HIS A 456 32.55 10.26 33.47
C HIS A 456 31.47 10.64 34.51
N GLY A 457 30.88 9.65 35.19
CA GLY A 457 29.87 9.85 36.23
C GLY A 457 29.19 8.55 36.68
N SER A 458 29.18 8.26 38.00
CA SER A 458 28.81 6.95 38.57
C SER A 458 27.38 6.50 38.24
N ALA A 459 26.37 7.36 38.38
CA ALA A 459 24.96 6.95 38.20
C ALA A 459 24.56 6.65 36.74
N ILE A 460 25.16 7.35 35.76
CA ILE A 460 24.85 7.13 34.33
C ILE A 460 25.57 5.86 33.84
N ILE A 461 26.80 5.63 34.32
CA ILE A 461 27.56 4.41 34.02
C ILE A 461 26.82 3.18 34.56
N GLU A 462 26.27 3.23 35.78
CA GLU A 462 25.46 2.12 36.34
C GLU A 462 24.24 1.80 35.48
N ALA A 463 23.52 2.81 34.99
CA ALA A 463 22.37 2.61 34.11
C ALA A 463 22.76 1.98 32.75
N LEU A 464 23.90 2.39 32.18
CA LEU A 464 24.41 1.81 30.93
C LEU A 464 24.90 0.37 31.12
N ILE A 465 25.57 0.07 32.23
CA ILE A 465 25.98 -1.30 32.58
C ILE A 465 24.76 -2.20 32.78
N SER A 466 23.71 -1.71 33.44
CA SER A 466 22.45 -2.45 33.59
C SER A 466 21.79 -2.74 32.24
N ARG A 467 21.71 -1.75 31.34
CA ARG A 467 21.17 -1.95 29.98
C ARG A 467 22.02 -2.93 29.17
N ARG A 468 23.35 -2.83 29.27
CA ARG A 468 24.30 -3.74 28.63
C ARG A 468 24.06 -5.19 29.06
N GLN A 469 23.84 -5.43 30.35
CA GLN A 469 23.57 -6.78 30.87
C GLN A 469 22.27 -7.35 30.28
N ILE A 470 21.20 -6.55 30.23
CA ILE A 470 19.91 -6.96 29.63
C ILE A 470 20.09 -7.35 28.16
N ILE A 471 20.89 -6.59 27.39
CA ILE A 471 21.14 -6.89 25.99
C ILE A 471 21.96 -8.19 25.82
N LEU A 472 22.93 -8.44 26.70
CA LEU A 472 23.70 -9.69 26.71
C LEU A 472 22.82 -10.90 27.02
N ASP A 473 21.94 -10.78 28.00
CA ASP A 473 20.99 -11.84 28.37
C ASP A 473 20.04 -12.13 27.17
N ASN A 474 19.51 -11.09 26.54
CA ASN A 474 18.68 -11.24 25.34
C ASN A 474 19.42 -11.90 24.17
N ILE A 475 20.71 -11.59 23.95
CA ILE A 475 21.51 -12.24 22.90
C ILE A 475 21.66 -13.73 23.20
N ARG A 476 21.94 -14.09 24.46
CA ARG A 476 22.10 -15.47 24.89
C ARG A 476 20.81 -16.27 24.71
N ASP A 477 19.69 -15.72 25.18
CA ASP A 477 18.38 -16.38 25.08
C ASP A 477 17.96 -16.56 23.61
N ASN A 478 18.24 -15.56 22.77
CA ASN A 478 18.01 -15.65 21.34
C ASN A 478 18.93 -16.70 20.68
N ASP A 479 20.23 -16.73 21.00
CA ASP A 479 21.16 -17.71 20.43
C ASP A 479 20.75 -19.16 20.83
N GLU A 480 20.25 -19.36 22.05
CA GLU A 480 19.70 -20.65 22.52
C GLU A 480 18.42 -21.04 21.77
N ALA A 481 17.47 -20.11 21.62
CA ALA A 481 16.26 -20.33 20.82
C ALA A 481 16.57 -20.58 19.33
N GLY A 482 17.56 -19.89 18.78
CA GLY A 482 18.06 -20.11 17.42
C GLY A 482 18.65 -21.51 17.21
N ALA A 483 19.38 -22.03 18.21
CA ALA A 483 19.84 -23.41 18.19
C ALA A 483 18.67 -24.41 18.24
N GLY A 484 17.61 -24.10 19.00
CA GLY A 484 16.34 -24.84 18.99
C GLY A 484 15.70 -24.91 17.61
N TYR A 485 15.49 -23.77 16.96
CA TYR A 485 14.90 -23.74 15.61
C TYR A 485 15.75 -24.47 14.56
N LYS A 486 17.08 -24.41 14.66
CA LYS A 486 17.98 -25.15 13.76
C LYS A 486 17.81 -26.67 13.90
N LYS A 487 17.64 -27.15 15.12
CA LYS A 487 17.34 -28.56 15.40
C LYS A 487 15.95 -28.97 14.89
N ASP A 488 14.95 -28.11 15.07
CA ASP A 488 13.59 -28.39 14.57
C ASP A 488 13.53 -28.44 13.04
N ILE A 489 14.32 -27.61 12.35
CA ILE A 489 14.48 -27.67 10.89
C ILE A 489 15.11 -29.00 10.46
N GLU A 490 16.12 -29.49 11.18
CA GLU A 490 16.74 -30.79 10.92
C GLU A 490 15.75 -31.95 11.11
N ILE A 491 14.92 -31.90 12.17
CA ILE A 491 13.85 -32.87 12.40
C ILE A 491 12.82 -32.82 11.26
N ASN A 492 12.46 -31.62 10.81
CA ASN A 492 11.51 -31.42 9.70
C ASN A 492 12.06 -31.96 8.37
N GLU A 493 13.36 -31.80 8.06
CA GLU A 493 14.01 -32.40 6.89
C GLU A 493 14.05 -33.93 6.95
N ASN A 494 14.32 -34.51 8.13
CA ASN A 494 14.25 -35.96 8.31
C ASN A 494 12.84 -36.50 8.05
N ARG A 495 11.80 -35.77 8.49
CA ARG A 495 10.40 -36.11 8.20
C ARG A 495 10.06 -35.98 6.72
N ARG A 496 10.61 -34.98 6.03
CA ARG A 496 10.47 -34.82 4.58
C ARG A 496 11.07 -35.99 3.81
N ALA A 497 12.27 -36.43 4.21
CA ALA A 497 12.94 -37.58 3.60
C ALA A 497 12.10 -38.86 3.75
N GLN A 498 11.54 -39.11 4.94
CA GLN A 498 10.64 -40.24 5.18
C GLN A 498 9.38 -40.18 4.31
N LEU A 499 8.76 -39.01 4.18
CA LEU A 499 7.59 -38.82 3.31
C LEU A 499 7.94 -39.08 1.84
N GLN A 500 9.12 -38.65 1.39
CA GLN A 500 9.60 -38.95 0.03
C GLN A 500 9.84 -40.44 -0.20
N ASP A 501 10.41 -41.15 0.78
CA ASP A 501 10.64 -42.59 0.69
C ASP A 501 9.31 -43.36 0.64
N MET A 502 8.31 -42.98 1.45
CA MET A 502 6.96 -43.55 1.42
C MET A 502 6.26 -43.33 0.06
N ILE A 503 6.42 -42.14 -0.53
CA ILE A 503 5.91 -41.83 -1.88
C ILE A 503 6.58 -42.73 -2.91
N GLN A 504 7.90 -42.90 -2.82
CA GLN A 504 8.68 -43.68 -3.77
C GLN A 504 8.37 -45.18 -3.70
N GLU A 505 8.17 -45.71 -2.49
CA GLU A 505 7.79 -47.10 -2.25
C GLU A 505 6.40 -47.40 -2.82
N ALA A 506 5.42 -46.52 -2.61
CA ALA A 506 4.09 -46.68 -3.16
C ALA A 506 4.03 -46.60 -4.70
N ILE A 507 4.88 -45.77 -5.31
CA ILE A 507 5.03 -45.72 -6.78
C ILE A 507 5.60 -47.04 -7.32
N SER A 508 6.43 -47.73 -6.53
CA SER A 508 7.05 -48.99 -6.96
C SER A 508 6.10 -50.19 -6.91
N ASN A 509 5.12 -50.17 -6.00
CA ASN A 509 4.24 -51.31 -5.73
C ASN A 509 2.93 -51.36 -6.56
N ASN A 510 2.48 -50.27 -7.20
CA ASN A 510 1.13 -50.19 -7.78
C ASN A 510 1.05 -50.14 -9.32
N GLY A 511 -0.01 -50.72 -9.90
CA GLY A 511 -0.20 -50.92 -11.35
C GLY A 511 -0.54 -49.66 -12.16
N ASN A 512 -0.95 -48.57 -11.50
CA ASN A 512 -1.36 -47.31 -12.15
C ASN A 512 -0.24 -46.26 -12.12
N LYS A 513 0.95 -46.67 -12.56
CA LYS A 513 2.24 -45.96 -12.44
C LYS A 513 2.23 -44.52 -12.96
N THR A 514 1.47 -44.23 -14.02
CA THR A 514 1.59 -42.95 -14.73
C THR A 514 0.79 -41.83 -14.07
N TYR A 515 -0.44 -42.10 -13.61
CA TYR A 515 -1.31 -41.08 -13.04
C TYR A 515 -0.84 -40.62 -11.66
N LEU A 516 -0.49 -41.57 -10.79
CA LEU A 516 0.03 -41.27 -9.45
C LEU A 516 1.40 -40.60 -9.50
N HIS A 517 2.25 -40.98 -10.45
CA HIS A 517 3.54 -40.33 -10.66
C HIS A 517 3.38 -38.88 -11.13
N ILE A 518 2.51 -38.61 -12.10
CA ILE A 518 2.25 -37.24 -12.60
C ILE A 518 1.63 -36.35 -11.51
N LEU A 519 0.65 -36.87 -10.75
CA LEU A 519 -0.02 -36.11 -9.71
C LEU A 519 0.91 -35.78 -8.53
N SER A 520 1.75 -36.75 -8.13
CA SER A 520 2.79 -36.55 -7.10
C SER A 520 3.86 -35.56 -7.56
N GLN A 521 4.39 -35.72 -8.78
CA GLN A 521 5.39 -34.80 -9.35
C GLN A 521 4.86 -33.37 -9.48
N TYR A 522 3.61 -33.18 -9.92
CA TYR A 522 3.02 -31.85 -10.03
C TYR A 522 2.87 -31.16 -8.67
N ARG A 523 2.46 -31.90 -7.64
CA ARG A 523 2.33 -31.36 -6.27
C ARG A 523 3.68 -31.04 -5.64
N LEU A 524 4.66 -31.93 -5.79
CA LEU A 524 6.04 -31.69 -5.35
C LEU A 524 6.66 -30.48 -6.04
N LEU A 525 6.42 -30.31 -7.34
CA LEU A 525 6.90 -29.15 -8.11
C LEU A 525 6.21 -27.85 -7.67
N GLY A 526 4.90 -27.88 -7.39
CA GLY A 526 4.17 -26.74 -6.83
C GLY A 526 4.72 -26.30 -5.47
N MET A 527 5.10 -27.26 -4.63
CA MET A 527 5.67 -27.00 -3.31
C MET A 527 7.11 -26.48 -3.39
N SER A 528 7.95 -27.06 -4.27
CA SER A 528 9.30 -26.55 -4.53
C SER A 528 9.30 -25.12 -5.07
N ASN A 529 8.32 -24.77 -5.92
CA ASN A 529 8.14 -23.40 -6.40
C ASN A 529 7.76 -22.43 -5.28
N ALA A 530 6.94 -22.84 -4.31
CA ALA A 530 6.58 -22.02 -3.16
C ALA A 530 7.78 -21.78 -2.22
N GLU A 531 8.61 -22.81 -1.99
CA GLU A 531 9.87 -22.69 -1.23
C GLU A 531 10.83 -21.70 -1.92
N LEU A 532 11.05 -21.86 -3.23
CA LEU A 532 11.92 -21.00 -4.02
C LEU A 532 11.46 -19.53 -4.02
N GLN A 533 10.16 -19.27 -4.12
CA GLN A 533 9.64 -17.90 -4.08
C GLN A 533 9.93 -17.21 -2.74
N ILE A 534 9.86 -17.94 -1.64
CA ILE A 534 10.14 -17.40 -0.30
C ILE A 534 11.65 -17.22 -0.10
N GLU A 535 12.48 -18.16 -0.56
CA GLU A 535 13.95 -17.98 -0.54
C GLU A 535 14.38 -16.75 -1.35
N MET A 536 13.76 -16.52 -2.51
CA MET A 536 13.99 -15.32 -3.31
C MET A 536 13.61 -14.05 -2.56
N ALA A 537 12.44 -14.04 -1.89
CA ALA A 537 12.01 -12.90 -1.10
C ALA A 537 12.95 -12.60 0.09
N MET A 538 13.47 -13.64 0.76
CA MET A 538 14.48 -13.47 1.82
C MET A 538 15.80 -12.94 1.27
N ARG A 539 16.27 -13.45 0.13
CA ARG A 539 17.49 -12.95 -0.53
C ARG A 539 17.32 -11.49 -0.96
N ASP A 540 16.17 -11.12 -1.51
CA ASP A 540 15.89 -9.74 -1.91
C ASP A 540 15.91 -8.79 -0.70
N GLN A 541 15.39 -9.23 0.45
CA GLN A 541 15.44 -8.47 1.69
C GLN A 541 16.88 -8.30 2.20
N VAL A 542 17.69 -9.35 2.16
CA VAL A 542 19.12 -9.28 2.54
C VAL A 542 19.88 -8.34 1.62
N ILE A 543 19.67 -8.43 0.30
CA ILE A 543 20.28 -7.53 -0.68
C ILE A 543 19.84 -6.08 -0.45
N HIS A 544 18.57 -5.86 -0.10
CA HIS A 544 18.06 -4.54 0.23
C HIS A 544 18.77 -3.95 1.45
N ASN A 545 18.84 -4.71 2.55
CA ASN A 545 19.50 -4.30 3.79
C ASN A 545 21.00 -4.01 3.56
N GLN A 546 21.69 -4.85 2.76
CA GLN A 546 23.09 -4.62 2.39
C GLN A 546 23.28 -3.34 1.57
N ARG A 547 22.39 -3.06 0.62
CA ARG A 547 22.43 -1.82 -0.18
C ARG A 547 22.17 -0.59 0.67
N GLU A 548 21.29 -0.69 1.66
CA GLU A 548 21.02 0.39 2.59
C GLU A 548 22.21 0.65 3.52
N ALA A 549 22.84 -0.40 4.06
CA ALA A 549 24.06 -0.30 4.87
C ALA A 549 25.21 0.36 4.08
N LEU A 550 25.44 -0.07 2.83
CA LEU A 550 26.42 0.53 1.94
C LEU A 550 26.11 2.01 1.68
N ARG A 551 24.83 2.36 1.45
CA ARG A 551 24.42 3.75 1.24
C ARG A 551 24.67 4.62 2.47
N ASN A 552 24.40 4.10 3.66
CA ASN A 552 24.66 4.80 4.92
C ASN A 552 26.16 5.02 5.15
N LEU A 553 26.99 4.03 4.82
CA LEU A 553 28.46 4.15 4.87
C LEU A 553 28.96 5.25 3.91
N TRP A 554 28.46 5.28 2.67
CA TRP A 554 28.78 6.35 1.71
C TRP A 554 28.36 7.73 2.22
N ASN A 555 27.15 7.85 2.79
CA ASN A 555 26.68 9.12 3.36
C ASN A 555 27.56 9.59 4.52
N MET A 556 28.03 8.67 5.36
CA MET A 556 28.95 8.97 6.46
C MET A 556 30.30 9.49 5.92
N LEU A 557 30.89 8.81 4.94
CA LEU A 557 32.14 9.23 4.30
C LEU A 557 32.02 10.61 3.63
N PHE A 558 30.89 10.88 2.96
CA PHE A 558 30.63 12.20 2.38
C PHE A 558 30.41 13.29 3.44
N SER A 559 29.80 12.97 4.58
CA SER A 559 29.60 13.91 5.69
C SER A 559 30.92 14.33 6.36
N LEU A 560 31.97 13.51 6.25
CA LEU A 560 33.33 13.83 6.68
C LEU A 560 34.09 14.72 5.68
N GLY A 561 33.42 15.17 4.60
CA GLY A 561 34.01 16.05 3.59
C GLY A 561 34.89 15.35 2.56
N LEU A 562 34.98 14.01 2.60
CA LEU A 562 35.74 13.23 1.63
C LEU A 562 34.95 13.09 0.33
N ASN A 563 35.57 13.44 -0.80
CA ASN A 563 34.94 13.25 -2.10
C ASN A 563 35.19 11.82 -2.65
N GLN A 564 34.40 11.40 -3.63
CA GLN A 564 34.43 10.04 -4.17
C GLN A 564 35.82 9.65 -4.75
N LYS A 565 36.61 10.62 -5.25
CA LYS A 565 37.97 10.38 -5.75
C LYS A 565 38.96 10.13 -4.62
N GLN A 566 38.88 10.92 -3.55
CA GLN A 566 39.71 10.74 -2.35
C GLN A 566 39.41 9.40 -1.67
N ILE A 567 38.15 8.99 -1.62
CA ILE A 567 37.73 7.69 -1.06
C ILE A 567 38.27 6.54 -1.93
N ALA A 568 38.20 6.66 -3.26
CA ALA A 568 38.73 5.65 -4.18
C ALA A 568 40.27 5.56 -4.13
N GLU A 569 40.99 6.69 -3.99
CA GLU A 569 42.45 6.70 -3.81
C GLU A 569 42.87 6.10 -2.46
N LEU A 570 42.15 6.40 -1.38
CA LEU A 570 42.40 5.80 -0.06
C LEU A 570 42.13 4.30 -0.07
N ALA A 571 41.03 3.87 -0.70
CA ALA A 571 40.70 2.45 -0.87
C ALA A 571 41.78 1.73 -1.71
N SER A 572 42.23 2.33 -2.81
CA SER A 572 43.28 1.78 -3.67
C SER A 572 44.63 1.67 -2.94
N LYS A 573 44.99 2.65 -2.09
CA LYS A 573 46.19 2.58 -1.23
C LYS A 573 46.13 1.47 -0.18
N GLN A 574 44.92 1.03 0.18
CA GLN A 574 44.67 -0.08 1.11
C GLN A 574 44.35 -1.39 0.38
N GLY A 575 44.51 -1.46 -0.94
CA GLY A 575 44.26 -2.66 -1.74
C GLY A 575 42.79 -3.00 -1.96
N LEU A 576 41.86 -2.09 -1.64
CA LEU A 576 40.41 -2.30 -1.78
C LEU A 576 39.93 -1.80 -3.15
N ASN A 577 39.29 -2.68 -3.92
CA ASN A 577 38.69 -2.34 -5.21
C ASN A 577 37.23 -1.92 -5.04
N VAL A 578 36.91 -0.66 -5.34
CA VAL A 578 35.56 -0.08 -5.15
C VAL A 578 34.79 -0.11 -6.48
N GLU A 579 34.14 -1.23 -6.80
CA GLU A 579 33.20 -1.30 -7.92
C GLU A 579 31.77 -0.91 -7.49
N GLY A 580 31.05 -0.18 -8.35
CA GLY A 580 29.67 0.24 -8.08
C GLY A 580 29.46 1.74 -7.82
N GLY A 581 30.47 2.58 -8.08
CA GLY A 581 30.30 4.03 -8.14
C GLY A 581 29.47 4.44 -9.36
N HIS A 582 28.15 4.29 -9.33
CA HIS A 582 27.30 5.02 -10.26
C HIS A 582 27.62 6.51 -10.14
N LYS A 583 28.01 7.13 -11.27
CA LYS A 583 28.21 8.58 -11.38
C LYS A 583 27.01 9.30 -10.78
N LEU A 584 27.22 10.03 -9.68
CA LEU A 584 26.40 11.19 -9.38
C LEU A 584 26.58 12.15 -10.57
N PRO A 585 25.52 12.51 -11.31
CA PRO A 585 25.65 13.52 -12.35
C PRO A 585 25.99 14.85 -11.69
N PRO A 586 26.89 15.67 -12.28
CA PRO A 586 27.10 17.02 -11.79
C PRO A 586 25.78 17.77 -12.00
N GLY A 587 25.22 18.30 -10.91
CA GLY A 587 24.16 19.29 -11.01
C GLY A 587 22.98 18.90 -11.91
N GLY A 588 22.37 17.75 -11.61
CA GLY A 588 20.98 17.47 -11.94
C GLY A 588 20.74 16.89 -13.33
N HIS A 589 19.87 15.90 -13.36
CA HIS A 589 19.14 15.45 -14.54
C HIS A 589 19.85 14.48 -15.53
N GLY A 590 19.67 13.16 -15.37
CA GLY A 590 19.75 12.24 -16.53
C GLY A 590 19.52 10.75 -16.26
N VAL A 591 18.36 10.22 -16.69
CA VAL A 591 18.23 8.80 -17.13
C VAL A 591 18.88 8.69 -18.53
N PRO A 592 19.35 7.52 -19.02
CA PRO A 592 18.47 6.50 -19.61
C PRO A 592 18.75 5.08 -19.05
N GLU A 593 17.75 4.29 -18.70
CA GLU A 593 16.97 3.39 -19.58
C GLU A 593 17.85 2.38 -20.34
N ASN A 594 17.92 1.16 -19.81
CA ASN A 594 17.75 -0.10 -20.55
C ASN A 594 17.48 -1.24 -19.55
N GLY A 595 16.37 -1.96 -19.74
CA GLY A 595 16.15 -3.27 -19.13
C GLY A 595 16.92 -4.37 -19.87
N PRO A 596 16.67 -5.62 -19.49
CA PRO A 596 17.58 -6.47 -18.75
C PRO A 596 18.73 -6.98 -19.61
N ASN A 597 19.98 -6.85 -19.14
CA ASN A 597 21.09 -7.62 -19.69
C ASN A 597 21.44 -8.75 -18.72
N VAL A 598 21.07 -9.94 -19.14
CA VAL A 598 21.51 -11.22 -18.58
C VAL A 598 23.00 -11.38 -18.96
N HIS A 599 23.81 -11.87 -18.02
CA HIS A 599 25.25 -12.16 -18.09
C HIS A 599 26.23 -10.99 -17.94
N ALA A 600 26.83 -10.88 -16.74
CA ALA A 600 28.28 -10.72 -16.58
C ALA A 600 28.70 -10.99 -15.11
N SER A 601 29.20 -12.21 -14.88
CA SER A 601 30.27 -12.58 -13.93
C SER A 601 30.38 -11.86 -12.58
N THR A 602 29.85 -12.51 -11.54
CA THR A 602 30.27 -12.35 -10.15
C THR A 602 31.63 -13.03 -9.96
N ALA A 603 32.65 -12.29 -9.51
CA ALA A 603 33.85 -12.84 -8.91
C ALA A 603 34.13 -12.10 -7.59
N CYS A 604 34.26 -12.88 -6.51
CA CYS A 604 34.56 -12.45 -5.14
C CYS A 604 35.83 -11.59 -5.05
N PHE A 605 35.89 -10.73 -4.03
CA PHE A 605 36.83 -10.86 -2.90
C PHE A 605 36.46 -9.88 -1.77
N VAL A 606 36.17 -10.40 -0.58
CA VAL A 606 36.42 -9.73 0.71
C VAL A 606 37.08 -10.78 1.59
N GLU A 607 38.31 -10.49 1.99
CA GLU A 607 39.10 -11.33 2.89
C GLU A 607 38.41 -11.48 4.26
N HIS A 608 38.55 -12.69 4.78
CA HIS A 608 38.08 -13.15 6.08
C HIS A 608 38.44 -12.18 7.22
N HIS A 609 37.46 -11.80 8.02
CA HIS A 609 37.44 -12.12 9.46
C HIS A 609 36.00 -12.00 9.98
N HIS A 610 35.53 -13.08 10.62
CA HIS A 610 34.21 -13.31 11.22
C HIS A 610 33.03 -13.63 10.28
N SER A 611 32.88 -14.92 9.94
CA SER A 611 31.67 -15.71 10.27
C SER A 611 31.80 -17.10 9.62
N SER A 612 32.49 -18.02 10.29
CA SER A 612 32.41 -19.45 9.96
C SER A 612 31.31 -20.02 10.82
N TYR A 613 30.10 -20.22 10.28
CA TYR A 613 29.14 -21.27 10.63
C TYR A 613 27.90 -21.10 9.73
N PHE A 614 27.41 -22.20 9.16
CA PHE A 614 26.28 -22.37 8.22
C PHE A 614 26.57 -22.30 6.71
N MET A 615 27.03 -23.45 6.18
CA MET A 615 26.35 -24.22 5.11
C MET A 615 27.23 -25.45 4.82
N LEU A 616 27.10 -26.49 5.66
CA LEU A 616 27.63 -27.80 5.34
C LEU A 616 26.70 -28.46 4.31
N SER A 617 27.29 -28.81 3.18
CA SER A 617 26.78 -29.67 2.13
C SER A 617 26.35 -31.05 2.65
N THR A 618 25.19 -31.54 2.22
CA THR A 618 24.86 -32.98 2.23
C THR A 618 25.45 -33.69 1.01
N PRO A 619 25.68 -35.03 1.07
CA PRO A 619 26.79 -35.70 0.40
C PRO A 619 26.48 -36.25 -1.00
N GLU A 620 27.52 -36.28 -1.83
CA GLU A 620 27.58 -37.02 -3.10
C GLU A 620 27.36 -38.53 -2.89
N LYS A 621 26.49 -39.13 -3.70
CA LYS A 621 26.39 -40.58 -3.87
C LYS A 621 27.62 -41.09 -4.62
N VAL A 622 28.31 -42.03 -3.99
CA VAL A 622 29.34 -42.90 -4.56
C VAL A 622 28.77 -43.61 -5.80
N VAL A 623 29.38 -43.37 -6.97
CA VAL A 623 29.27 -44.25 -8.14
C VAL A 623 30.68 -44.64 -8.58
N ASN A 624 30.85 -45.95 -8.70
CA ASN A 624 32.08 -46.69 -8.97
C ASN A 624 32.97 -46.11 -10.08
N ASN A 625 34.27 -46.06 -9.80
CA ASN A 625 35.36 -45.94 -10.75
C ASN A 625 35.33 -47.11 -11.75
N ASN A 626 35.18 -46.82 -13.04
CA ASN A 626 36.04 -47.40 -14.07
C ASN A 626 35.88 -46.71 -15.43
N GLN A 627 37.04 -46.41 -16.04
CA GLN A 627 37.32 -46.00 -17.43
C GLN A 627 37.55 -44.50 -17.70
N ASN A 628 38.76 -44.22 -18.22
CA ASN A 628 39.36 -42.93 -18.57
C ASN A 628 38.55 -42.10 -19.60
N PRO A 629 38.72 -40.76 -19.61
CA PRO A 629 37.97 -39.85 -20.49
C PRO A 629 38.69 -39.61 -21.83
N PRO A 630 37.97 -39.25 -22.92
CA PRO A 630 38.55 -38.48 -23.99
C PRO A 630 38.23 -36.98 -23.84
N LYS A 631 39.27 -36.18 -24.08
CA LYS A 631 39.32 -34.72 -24.09
C LYS A 631 38.43 -34.15 -25.21
N THR A 632 37.59 -33.15 -24.90
CA THR A 632 37.41 -31.86 -25.64
C THR A 632 36.15 -31.11 -25.16
N PRO A 633 36.18 -29.76 -25.05
CA PRO A 633 35.01 -28.98 -24.64
C PRO A 633 34.17 -28.55 -25.84
N LEU A 634 32.86 -28.84 -25.82
CA LEU A 634 31.89 -28.33 -26.81
C LEU A 634 31.37 -26.94 -26.39
N ARG A 635 31.74 -25.93 -27.19
CA ARG A 635 31.11 -24.61 -27.22
C ARG A 635 29.73 -24.71 -27.88
N TYR A 636 28.70 -24.07 -27.30
CA TYR A 636 27.48 -23.71 -28.04
C TYR A 636 27.37 -22.19 -28.13
N GLY A 637 27.42 -21.70 -29.37
CA GLY A 637 27.24 -20.30 -29.75
C GLY A 637 25.76 -19.96 -29.97
N ALA A 638 25.39 -18.73 -29.63
CA ALA A 638 24.08 -18.16 -29.87
C ALA A 638 23.85 -17.90 -31.38
N MET A 639 22.73 -18.41 -31.90
CA MET A 639 22.31 -18.22 -33.28
C MET A 639 21.29 -17.06 -33.33
N MET A 640 21.72 -15.88 -33.81
CA MET A 640 20.80 -14.85 -34.29
C MET A 640 20.30 -15.26 -35.67
N MET A 641 18.98 -15.39 -35.84
CA MET A 641 18.34 -15.39 -37.16
C MET A 641 17.58 -14.09 -37.38
N SER A 642 18.24 -13.18 -38.09
CA SER A 642 17.60 -12.25 -39.01
C SER A 642 17.18 -13.01 -40.27
N ARG A 643 16.00 -12.72 -40.83
CA ARG A 643 15.83 -12.45 -42.28
C ARG A 643 14.43 -11.91 -42.62
N PRO A 644 14.30 -11.22 -43.77
CA PRO A 644 13.22 -10.30 -44.12
C PRO A 644 12.11 -10.97 -44.95
N PHE A 645 10.90 -10.43 -44.88
CA PHE A 645 10.16 -9.76 -45.97
C PHE A 645 8.81 -9.30 -45.43
#